data_AF-A0A9P9Y3G6-F1
#
_entry.id   AF-A0A9P9Y3G6-F1
#
_cell.length_a   1.000
_cell.length_b   1.000
_cell.length_c   1.000
_cell.angle_alpha   90.00
_cell.angle_beta   90.00
_cell.angle_gamma   90.00
#
_symmetry.space_group_name_H-M   'P 1'
#
loop_
_entity.id
_entity.type
_entity.pdbx_description
1 polymer ?
#
loop_
_entity_poly.entity_id
_entity_poly.type
_entity_poly.pdbx_seq_one_letter_code
_entity_poly.pdbx_strand_id
1 'polypeptide(L)'
;MMHPSRQAYVEEAQSPAGIALEDLPDDHDYQMNVGNSEKASAVLNQFNRKRLAASIAVPTDDGRVRARLRDMGEPVTLFGEGLADRRDRLRELLTIQAEIAGLEGVDTEMDDAPEEPEDEQEEEFYSRGGAELLTARKKIAEFSLPRAKRRTAFQKSESAIPLRTHVKFRKEIKDRLKEFELQGSQTVGERHISMTRISPNGESVAVGNWGGQVKLVEIPSLTEKMTFRGHTNKISGLSWYPGATLPESGVSPDAVNLASGGAEGMVNLWSLNQDTPLTTLQGHSQRVCRVEFHPSGQYLASASDDTSWRLWDVESTAEVLLQEGHSSGVYAISFNTDGSLLASAGLDSIGRIWDLRSGRTVIILDGHLDGHIKPIHALDWSSDGHRVLTGSADGWIKCWDVRKVQRTGGIGAHSSAVSDMRWYKGLDDPLQGTPPGADDKGHQIPKKSGTFFVSSGFDRNVKIFSADDWTLVQTLSGHTGPVTSVDYSRDGSQWAFSQDEINSSPTILDGIAPSEERLRRAKGINFIYQAGVALDLPQITLWVAGVFFHRFFMRVSMAPEKQGIHHYNIAATALFLANKTEENCRKTKDIIITVAKVAQKNNNLIIDEQSKEYWRWRDSILTYEEVMLEQLTFDLMIDNPYRNLFDLLGQLEIVHNKQLRQAAWAFCNDACLTTLPLLMDARDVAISAIFFASIHTNQQIDDFKGEAWWKYLKGSEDRITRAIETMRQFYTDNPLRKQNPSLPSPAFDLESSRRKGEAYADNMSSTAATPMEIDRTSKSPLPRANGASHERDSEHHASQSSNRIPMSPSKRKMPEDGSRLQDEREEKRARMSEDEEGELVED
;
A
#
# COMPACT_ATOMS: atom_id res chain seq x y z
N MET A 1 -22.54 54.54 40.46
CA MET A 1 -21.93 55.74 39.85
C MET A 1 -21.82 55.49 38.36
N MET A 2 -22.14 56.46 37.49
CA MET A 2 -21.80 56.41 36.06
C MET A 2 -20.58 57.30 35.79
N HIS A 3 -19.84 57.03 34.71
CA HIS A 3 -18.61 57.74 34.37
C HIS A 3 -18.89 59.03 33.56
N PRO A 4 -18.15 60.14 33.77
CA PRO A 4 -18.57 61.46 33.29
C PRO A 4 -18.11 61.77 31.85
N SER A 5 -18.79 61.18 30.86
CA SER A 5 -18.64 61.55 29.43
C SER A 5 -19.98 61.73 28.68
N ARG A 6 -21.10 61.77 29.41
CA ARG A 6 -22.46 62.04 28.88
C ARG A 6 -23.11 63.27 29.53
N GLN A 7 -22.46 64.42 29.38
CA GLN A 7 -23.07 65.73 29.61
C GLN A 7 -22.61 66.69 28.49
N ALA A 8 -23.34 66.69 27.38
CA ALA A 8 -23.25 67.79 26.42
C ALA A 8 -24.01 68.99 27.00
N TYR A 9 -23.38 70.17 26.97
CA TYR A 9 -24.04 71.42 27.36
C TYR A 9 -25.23 71.71 26.44
N VAL A 10 -26.38 72.04 27.02
CA VAL A 10 -27.47 72.71 26.31
C VAL A 10 -27.36 74.18 26.69
N GLU A 11 -26.66 74.96 25.86
CA GLU A 11 -26.79 76.41 25.90
C GLU A 11 -28.05 76.81 25.11
N GLU A 12 -28.91 77.63 25.71
CA GLU A 12 -30.09 78.18 25.06
C GLU A 12 -29.66 79.27 24.05
N ALA A 13 -29.21 78.82 22.89
CA ALA A 13 -28.87 79.71 21.77
C ALA A 13 -30.12 80.48 21.34
N GLN A 14 -30.15 81.78 21.68
CA GLN A 14 -31.19 82.70 21.27
C GLN A 14 -31.36 82.67 19.75
N SER A 15 -32.60 82.60 19.27
CA SER A 15 -32.91 82.62 17.84
C SER A 15 -32.36 83.90 17.19
N PRO A 16 -31.35 83.84 16.30
CA PRO A 16 -30.95 85.02 15.54
C PRO A 16 -32.09 85.39 14.59
N ALA A 17 -32.50 86.65 14.60
CA ALA A 17 -33.44 87.16 13.61
C ALA A 17 -32.81 87.03 12.22
N GLY A 18 -33.56 86.50 11.25
CA GLY A 18 -33.09 86.39 9.87
C GLY A 18 -32.88 87.78 9.26
N ILE A 19 -31.67 88.04 8.78
CA ILE A 19 -31.37 89.21 7.94
C ILE A 19 -31.93 88.94 6.55
N ALA A 20 -32.63 89.90 5.96
CA ALA A 20 -33.15 89.75 4.60
C ALA A 20 -32.00 89.80 3.58
N LEU A 21 -32.16 89.12 2.44
CA LEU A 21 -31.14 89.12 1.37
C LEU A 21 -30.86 90.53 0.81
N GLU A 22 -31.80 91.45 1.00
CA GLU A 22 -31.78 92.86 0.57
C GLU A 22 -30.96 93.78 1.50
N ASP A 23 -30.60 93.33 2.71
CA ASP A 23 -29.85 94.12 3.72
C ASP A 23 -28.32 93.86 3.70
N LEU A 24 -27.82 93.06 2.74
CA LEU A 24 -26.39 92.80 2.58
C LEU A 24 -25.74 93.88 1.67
N PRO A 25 -24.65 94.55 2.09
CA PRO A 25 -23.95 95.50 1.23
C PRO A 25 -23.23 94.80 0.06
N ASP A 26 -23.59 95.15 -1.17
CA ASP A 26 -22.86 94.77 -2.38
C ASP A 26 -21.52 95.53 -2.46
N ASP A 27 -20.43 94.90 -2.00
CA ASP A 27 -19.08 95.44 -2.08
C ASP A 27 -18.44 95.14 -3.46
N HIS A 28 -18.32 96.17 -4.30
CA HIS A 28 -17.86 96.04 -5.68
C HIS A 28 -16.39 96.43 -5.91
N ASP A 29 -15.66 96.96 -4.92
CA ASP A 29 -14.32 97.54 -5.11
C ASP A 29 -13.14 96.58 -4.79
N TYR A 30 -13.28 95.31 -5.18
CA TYR A 30 -12.18 94.34 -5.11
C TYR A 30 -11.17 94.52 -6.25
N GLN A 31 -10.22 95.43 -6.06
CA GLN A 31 -9.01 95.51 -6.91
C GLN A 31 -8.12 94.27 -6.71
N MET A 32 -8.38 93.24 -7.51
CA MET A 32 -7.59 92.00 -7.58
C MET A 32 -6.11 92.28 -7.87
N ASN A 33 -5.27 92.12 -6.85
CA ASN A 33 -3.81 92.21 -7.03
C ASN A 33 -3.33 91.04 -7.90
N VAL A 34 -2.76 91.36 -9.08
CA VAL A 34 -2.65 90.44 -10.23
C VAL A 34 -1.71 89.23 -9.99
N GLY A 35 -0.92 89.25 -8.91
CA GLY A 35 0.04 88.19 -8.54
C GLY A 35 -0.53 86.85 -8.06
N ASN A 36 -1.84 86.57 -8.21
CA ASN A 36 -2.49 85.32 -7.74
C ASN A 36 -3.45 84.66 -8.75
N SER A 37 -3.46 85.08 -10.03
CA SER A 37 -4.41 84.59 -11.06
C SER A 37 -4.43 83.05 -11.21
N GLU A 38 -3.26 82.41 -11.15
CA GLU A 38 -3.12 80.94 -11.23
C GLU A 38 -3.80 80.21 -10.05
N LYS A 39 -3.79 80.81 -8.85
CA LYS A 39 -4.45 80.22 -7.67
C LYS A 39 -5.97 80.41 -7.74
N ALA A 40 -6.42 81.57 -8.20
CA ALA A 40 -7.85 81.83 -8.39
C ALA A 40 -8.47 80.89 -9.45
N SER A 41 -7.79 80.70 -10.58
CA SER A 41 -8.22 79.77 -11.64
C SER A 41 -8.13 78.30 -11.20
N ALA A 42 -7.09 77.89 -10.47
CA ALA A 42 -7.01 76.54 -9.89
C ALA A 42 -8.16 76.26 -8.91
N VAL A 43 -8.51 77.22 -8.04
CA VAL A 43 -9.66 77.10 -7.12
C VAL A 43 -10.99 77.06 -7.88
N LEU A 44 -11.17 77.91 -8.90
CA LEU A 44 -12.38 77.90 -9.74
C LEU A 44 -12.55 76.54 -10.45
N ASN A 45 -11.47 75.96 -10.96
CA ASN A 45 -11.48 74.62 -11.55
C ASN A 45 -11.84 73.55 -10.53
N GLN A 46 -11.32 73.60 -9.30
CA GLN A 46 -11.73 72.68 -8.22
C GLN A 46 -13.22 72.80 -7.87
N PHE A 47 -13.80 74.00 -7.90
CA PHE A 47 -15.25 74.17 -7.72
C PHE A 47 -16.06 73.61 -8.90
N ASN A 48 -15.58 73.81 -10.14
CA ASN A 48 -16.21 73.21 -11.33
C ASN A 48 -16.16 71.67 -11.29
N ARG A 49 -15.01 71.06 -10.94
CA ARG A 49 -14.86 69.61 -10.71
C ARG A 49 -15.90 69.08 -9.71
N LYS A 50 -15.99 69.72 -8.55
CA LYS A 50 -16.95 69.32 -7.48
C LYS A 50 -18.41 69.49 -7.91
N ARG A 51 -18.72 70.51 -8.71
CA ARG A 51 -20.08 70.71 -9.26
C ARG A 51 -20.44 69.64 -10.31
N LEU A 52 -19.48 69.23 -11.15
CA LEU A 52 -19.65 68.09 -12.06
C LEU A 52 -19.83 66.78 -11.26
N ALA A 53 -19.01 66.54 -10.24
CA ALA A 53 -19.11 65.36 -9.36
C ALA A 53 -20.47 65.23 -8.68
N ALA A 54 -21.06 66.35 -8.26
CA ALA A 54 -22.41 66.39 -7.68
C ALA A 54 -23.53 66.12 -8.71
N SER A 55 -23.27 66.30 -10.01
CA SER A 55 -24.25 66.06 -11.08
C SER A 55 -24.23 64.64 -11.65
N ILE A 56 -23.13 63.88 -11.49
CA ILE A 56 -23.05 62.50 -11.98
C ILE A 56 -23.81 61.56 -11.03
N ALA A 57 -24.94 61.02 -11.52
CA ALA A 57 -25.69 59.98 -10.83
C ALA A 57 -24.89 58.66 -10.81
N VAL A 58 -24.50 58.22 -9.61
CA VAL A 58 -23.79 56.95 -9.38
C VAL A 58 -24.65 56.03 -8.52
N PRO A 59 -24.73 54.72 -8.83
CA PRO A 59 -25.54 53.76 -8.06
C PRO A 59 -25.29 53.78 -6.55
N THR A 60 -26.35 53.53 -5.79
CA THR A 60 -26.29 53.35 -4.33
C THR A 60 -25.92 51.93 -3.91
N ASP A 61 -26.09 50.96 -4.80
CA ASP A 61 -25.70 49.56 -4.59
C ASP A 61 -24.19 49.36 -4.83
N ASP A 62 -23.49 48.83 -3.83
CA ASP A 62 -22.07 48.51 -3.88
C ASP A 62 -21.75 47.41 -4.91
N GLY A 63 -22.69 46.51 -5.23
CA GLY A 63 -22.55 45.54 -6.32
C GLY A 63 -22.33 46.22 -7.67
N ARG A 64 -23.23 47.13 -8.06
CA ARG A 64 -23.11 47.95 -9.28
C ARG A 64 -21.93 48.92 -9.26
N VAL A 65 -21.55 49.46 -8.10
CA VAL A 65 -20.33 50.29 -7.95
C VAL A 65 -19.07 49.46 -8.24
N ARG A 66 -18.97 48.26 -7.66
CA ARG A 66 -17.85 47.34 -7.89
C ARG A 66 -17.77 46.82 -9.33
N ALA A 67 -18.92 46.62 -9.98
CA ALA A 67 -18.99 46.31 -11.41
C ALA A 67 -18.35 47.43 -12.23
N ARG A 68 -18.87 48.67 -12.17
CA ARG A 68 -18.30 49.80 -12.93
C ARG A 68 -16.82 50.07 -12.66
N LEU A 69 -16.34 49.87 -11.42
CA LEU A 69 -14.91 49.97 -11.14
C LEU A 69 -14.09 48.90 -11.88
N ARG A 70 -14.58 47.65 -11.94
CA ARG A 70 -13.97 46.57 -12.73
C ARG A 70 -14.03 46.87 -14.23
N ASP A 71 -15.15 47.37 -14.73
CA ASP A 71 -15.36 47.68 -16.15
C ASP A 71 -14.39 48.78 -16.65
N MET A 72 -14.05 49.74 -15.77
CA MET A 72 -13.02 50.76 -16.00
C MET A 72 -11.58 50.28 -15.75
N GLY A 73 -11.36 49.02 -15.35
CA GLY A 73 -10.04 48.48 -15.02
C GLY A 73 -9.43 48.96 -13.69
N GLU A 74 -10.21 49.68 -12.87
CA GLU A 74 -9.78 50.27 -11.60
C GLU A 74 -9.89 49.26 -10.43
N PRO A 75 -9.09 49.38 -9.35
CA PRO A 75 -9.13 48.44 -8.25
C PRO A 75 -10.50 48.47 -7.57
N VAL A 76 -11.18 47.33 -7.56
CA VAL A 76 -12.57 47.19 -7.09
C VAL A 76 -12.73 47.60 -5.62
N THR A 77 -11.71 47.36 -4.79
CA THR A 77 -11.65 47.81 -3.39
C THR A 77 -10.25 48.27 -3.02
N LEU A 78 -10.10 49.42 -2.35
CA LEU A 78 -8.84 49.86 -1.76
C LEU A 78 -8.72 49.43 -0.28
N PHE A 79 -7.50 49.34 0.25
CA PHE A 79 -7.28 48.93 1.65
C PHE A 79 -7.82 49.98 2.62
N GLY A 80 -8.75 49.58 3.48
CA GLY A 80 -9.43 50.46 4.45
C GLY A 80 -10.61 51.26 3.88
N GLU A 81 -10.99 51.04 2.62
CA GLU A 81 -12.03 51.81 1.91
C GLU A 81 -13.47 51.38 2.29
N GLY A 82 -14.25 52.33 2.80
CA GLY A 82 -15.68 52.15 3.08
C GLY A 82 -16.56 52.15 1.83
N LEU A 83 -17.84 51.78 2.00
CA LEU A 83 -18.81 51.74 0.90
C LEU A 83 -19.10 53.14 0.32
N ALA A 84 -19.05 54.18 1.17
CA ALA A 84 -19.18 55.57 0.73
C ALA A 84 -17.95 56.00 -0.07
N ASP A 85 -16.75 55.85 0.49
CA ASP A 85 -15.47 56.23 -0.10
C ASP A 85 -15.28 55.60 -1.49
N ARG A 86 -15.65 54.33 -1.66
CA ARG A 86 -15.62 53.62 -2.96
C ARG A 86 -16.55 54.23 -4.00
N ARG A 87 -17.79 54.53 -3.61
CA ARG A 87 -18.78 55.15 -4.49
C ARG A 87 -18.37 56.58 -4.85
N ASP A 88 -17.72 57.27 -3.92
CA ASP A 88 -17.27 58.65 -4.13
C ASP A 88 -15.96 58.68 -4.97
N ARG A 89 -15.08 57.67 -4.86
CA ARG A 89 -14.01 57.41 -5.84
C ARG A 89 -14.56 57.07 -7.23
N LEU A 90 -15.62 56.27 -7.34
CA LEU A 90 -16.30 56.03 -8.62
C LEU A 90 -16.87 57.32 -9.21
N ARG A 91 -17.40 58.24 -8.39
CA ARG A 91 -17.81 59.59 -8.84
C ARG A 91 -16.63 60.39 -9.37
N GLU A 92 -15.51 60.43 -8.64
CA GLU A 92 -14.29 61.15 -9.08
C GLU A 92 -13.73 60.59 -10.40
N LEU A 93 -13.64 59.27 -10.54
CA LEU A 93 -13.21 58.61 -11.78
C LEU A 93 -14.14 58.95 -12.96
N LEU A 94 -15.46 58.89 -12.76
CA LEU A 94 -16.44 59.27 -13.79
C LEU A 94 -16.37 60.78 -14.13
N THR A 95 -16.04 61.67 -13.17
CA THR A 95 -15.77 63.08 -13.53
C THR A 95 -14.50 63.27 -14.33
N ILE A 96 -13.44 62.51 -14.06
CA ILE A 96 -12.20 62.59 -14.82
C ILE A 96 -12.44 62.11 -16.25
N GLN A 97 -13.19 61.01 -16.44
CA GLN A 97 -13.65 60.58 -17.76
C GLN A 97 -14.53 61.62 -18.46
N ALA A 98 -15.50 62.23 -17.75
CA ALA A 98 -16.38 63.26 -18.32
C ALA A 98 -15.63 64.55 -18.69
N GLU A 99 -14.57 64.93 -17.96
CA GLU A 99 -13.70 66.06 -18.33
C GLU A 99 -12.82 65.76 -19.55
N ILE A 100 -12.37 64.50 -19.71
CA ILE A 100 -11.62 64.06 -20.89
C ILE A 100 -12.53 64.00 -22.12
N ALA A 101 -13.73 63.39 -21.99
CA ALA A 101 -14.75 63.38 -23.04
C ALA A 101 -15.26 64.80 -23.38
N GLY A 102 -15.29 65.72 -22.40
CA GLY A 102 -15.62 67.14 -22.61
C GLY A 102 -14.66 67.91 -23.53
N LEU A 103 -13.54 67.31 -23.95
CA LEU A 103 -12.62 67.85 -24.97
C LEU A 103 -12.82 67.23 -26.35
N GLU A 104 -13.45 66.07 -26.47
CA GLU A 104 -13.78 65.40 -27.73
C GLU A 104 -15.29 65.16 -27.81
N GLY A 105 -16.02 66.15 -28.34
CA GLY A 105 -17.48 66.16 -28.37
C GLY A 105 -18.08 65.03 -29.20
N VAL A 106 -18.39 63.92 -28.53
CA VAL A 106 -19.15 62.77 -29.02
C VAL A 106 -20.25 62.48 -28.00
N ASP A 107 -21.50 62.52 -28.42
CA ASP A 107 -22.61 61.99 -27.63
C ASP A 107 -22.42 60.46 -27.52
N THR A 108 -22.05 59.96 -26.34
CA THR A 108 -22.18 58.55 -26.02
C THR A 108 -23.65 58.22 -25.80
N GLU A 109 -24.36 58.00 -26.91
CA GLU A 109 -25.66 57.34 -26.89
C GLU A 109 -25.53 56.04 -26.08
N MET A 110 -26.45 55.85 -25.13
CA MET A 110 -26.56 54.57 -24.43
C MET A 110 -27.23 53.58 -25.38
N ASP A 111 -26.43 52.93 -26.22
CA ASP A 111 -26.77 51.57 -26.65
C ASP A 111 -27.06 50.74 -25.39
N ASP A 112 -28.16 49.99 -25.42
CA ASP A 112 -28.40 48.97 -24.41
C ASP A 112 -27.21 48.00 -24.39
N ALA A 113 -26.91 47.44 -23.21
CA ALA A 113 -25.80 46.51 -23.09
C ALA A 113 -25.95 45.39 -24.14
N PRO A 114 -24.87 45.02 -24.87
CA PRO A 114 -24.96 43.96 -25.87
C PRO A 114 -25.56 42.73 -25.19
N GLU A 115 -26.58 42.15 -25.81
CA GLU A 115 -27.22 40.93 -25.31
C GLU A 115 -26.13 39.89 -25.02
N GLU A 116 -26.29 39.15 -23.91
CA GLU A 116 -25.27 38.19 -23.44
C GLU A 116 -24.84 37.33 -24.64
N PRO A 117 -23.52 37.26 -24.95
CA PRO A 117 -23.05 36.74 -26.23
C PRO A 117 -23.63 35.35 -26.45
N GLU A 118 -24.49 35.22 -27.48
CA GLU A 118 -25.29 34.02 -27.74
C GLU A 118 -24.43 32.78 -27.57
N ASP A 119 -24.80 31.91 -26.61
CA ASP A 119 -23.97 30.81 -26.08
C ASP A 119 -23.04 30.26 -27.18
N GLU A 120 -21.72 30.53 -27.09
CA GLU A 120 -20.75 30.06 -28.07
C GLU A 120 -20.82 28.54 -28.10
N GLN A 121 -21.58 28.00 -29.08
CA GLN A 121 -21.89 26.58 -29.13
C GLN A 121 -20.57 25.85 -29.32
N GLU A 122 -20.16 25.08 -28.29
CA GLU A 122 -18.86 24.41 -28.24
C GLU A 122 -18.72 23.41 -29.41
N GLU A 123 -18.27 23.90 -30.58
CA GLU A 123 -18.16 23.09 -31.79
C GLU A 123 -17.10 22.02 -31.58
N GLU A 124 -17.51 20.75 -31.45
CA GLU A 124 -16.61 19.61 -31.35
C GLU A 124 -15.68 19.53 -32.58
N PHE A 125 -14.47 20.09 -32.47
CA PHE A 125 -13.52 20.10 -33.58
C PHE A 125 -12.82 18.74 -33.76
N TYR A 126 -13.09 18.06 -34.88
CA TYR A 126 -12.49 16.77 -35.22
C TYR A 126 -11.27 16.89 -36.13
N SER A 127 -10.08 16.72 -35.56
CA SER A 127 -8.83 16.60 -36.32
C SER A 127 -8.65 15.21 -36.96
N ARG A 128 -7.89 15.12 -38.06
CA ARG A 128 -7.58 13.84 -38.72
C ARG A 128 -6.32 13.21 -38.13
N GLY A 129 -6.51 12.21 -37.26
CA GLY A 129 -5.41 11.44 -36.68
C GLY A 129 -4.64 10.57 -37.68
N GLY A 130 -3.41 10.21 -37.32
CA GLY A 130 -2.49 9.43 -38.15
C GLY A 130 -2.86 7.95 -38.32
N ALA A 131 -2.16 7.27 -39.25
CA ALA A 131 -2.36 5.84 -39.51
C ALA A 131 -2.00 4.96 -38.29
N GLU A 132 -0.98 5.35 -37.53
CA GLU A 132 -0.54 4.66 -36.31
C GLU A 132 -1.66 4.63 -35.26
N LEU A 133 -2.32 5.77 -35.00
CA LEU A 133 -3.51 5.86 -34.14
C LEU A 133 -4.64 4.93 -34.60
N LEU A 134 -4.87 4.79 -35.91
CA LEU A 134 -5.85 3.83 -36.43
C LEU A 134 -5.44 2.37 -36.15
N THR A 135 -4.15 2.02 -36.22
CA THR A 135 -3.68 0.67 -35.85
C THR A 135 -3.77 0.43 -34.34
N ALA A 136 -3.45 1.43 -33.52
CA ALA A 136 -3.56 1.35 -32.07
C ALA A 136 -5.03 1.19 -31.62
N ARG A 137 -5.96 1.96 -32.20
CA ARG A 137 -7.41 1.81 -31.96
C ARG A 137 -7.93 0.42 -32.30
N LYS A 138 -7.39 -0.22 -33.35
CA LYS A 138 -7.69 -1.64 -33.68
C LYS A 138 -7.13 -2.61 -32.63
N LYS A 139 -5.84 -2.52 -32.30
CA LYS A 139 -5.19 -3.32 -31.23
C LYS A 139 -5.96 -3.20 -29.90
N ILE A 140 -6.36 -1.99 -29.51
CA ILE A 140 -7.14 -1.72 -28.28
C ILE A 140 -8.55 -2.32 -28.36
N ALA A 141 -9.23 -2.26 -29.51
CA ALA A 141 -10.55 -2.90 -29.69
C ALA A 141 -10.46 -4.43 -29.65
N GLU A 142 -9.46 -5.02 -30.30
CA GLU A 142 -9.19 -6.47 -30.30
C GLU A 142 -8.82 -7.00 -28.91
N PHE A 143 -8.08 -6.21 -28.11
CA PHE A 143 -7.75 -6.53 -26.73
C PHE A 143 -8.96 -6.39 -25.78
N SER A 144 -9.72 -5.30 -25.89
CA SER A 144 -10.75 -4.94 -24.90
C SER A 144 -12.08 -5.67 -25.08
N LEU A 145 -12.51 -5.98 -26.32
CA LEU A 145 -13.80 -6.65 -26.56
C LEU A 145 -13.87 -8.07 -25.96
N PRO A 146 -12.84 -8.94 -26.05
CA PRO A 146 -12.83 -10.24 -25.37
C PRO A 146 -12.78 -10.11 -23.85
N ARG A 147 -12.08 -9.10 -23.31
CA ARG A 147 -12.00 -8.83 -21.86
C ARG A 147 -13.36 -8.41 -21.31
N ALA A 148 -14.00 -7.42 -21.93
CA ALA A 148 -15.35 -6.99 -21.58
C ALA A 148 -16.37 -8.15 -21.61
N LYS A 149 -16.25 -9.05 -22.61
CA LYS A 149 -17.08 -10.27 -22.71
C LYS A 149 -16.82 -11.26 -21.57
N ARG A 150 -15.55 -11.50 -21.18
CA ARG A 150 -15.19 -12.35 -20.03
C ARG A 150 -15.68 -11.76 -18.71
N ARG A 151 -15.43 -10.47 -18.46
CA ARG A 151 -15.86 -9.75 -17.24
C ARG A 151 -17.38 -9.76 -17.08
N THR A 152 -18.13 -9.47 -18.14
CA THR A 152 -19.60 -9.49 -18.09
C THR A 152 -20.18 -10.91 -17.97
N ALA A 153 -19.55 -11.93 -18.55
CA ALA A 153 -19.89 -13.32 -18.31
C ALA A 153 -19.66 -13.72 -16.84
N PHE A 154 -18.51 -13.35 -16.25
CA PHE A 154 -18.21 -13.62 -14.84
C PHE A 154 -19.17 -12.89 -13.89
N GLN A 155 -19.47 -11.61 -14.13
CA GLN A 155 -20.48 -10.87 -13.35
C GLN A 155 -21.87 -11.52 -13.43
N LYS A 156 -22.20 -12.19 -14.54
CA LYS A 156 -23.45 -12.95 -14.66
C LYS A 156 -23.45 -14.23 -13.80
N SER A 157 -22.35 -14.98 -13.75
CA SER A 157 -22.23 -16.12 -12.81
C SER A 157 -22.17 -15.68 -11.34
N GLU A 158 -21.51 -14.55 -11.05
CA GLU A 158 -21.47 -13.96 -9.70
C GLU A 158 -22.89 -13.52 -9.26
N SER A 159 -23.70 -12.96 -10.17
CA SER A 159 -25.09 -12.58 -9.87
C SER A 159 -26.05 -13.72 -9.53
N ALA A 160 -25.65 -14.99 -9.73
CA ALA A 160 -26.42 -16.17 -9.35
C ALA A 160 -26.16 -16.62 -7.90
N ILE A 161 -25.19 -16.03 -7.21
CA ILE A 161 -24.80 -16.38 -5.84
C ILE A 161 -25.85 -15.85 -4.83
N PRO A 162 -26.30 -16.64 -3.84
CA PRO A 162 -27.23 -16.15 -2.82
C PRO A 162 -26.65 -15.01 -1.97
N LEU A 163 -27.40 -13.91 -1.80
CA LEU A 163 -26.95 -12.72 -1.05
C LEU A 163 -26.36 -13.04 0.34
N ARG A 164 -26.83 -14.09 1.02
CA ARG A 164 -26.32 -14.49 2.35
C ARG A 164 -24.85 -14.95 2.34
N THR A 165 -24.34 -15.54 1.26
CA THR A 165 -22.90 -15.91 1.18
C THR A 165 -22.05 -14.68 0.89
N HIS A 166 -22.49 -13.79 0.00
CA HIS A 166 -21.87 -12.47 -0.19
C HIS A 166 -21.76 -11.70 1.13
N VAL A 167 -22.85 -11.55 1.89
CA VAL A 167 -22.83 -10.81 3.16
C VAL A 167 -21.89 -11.45 4.20
N LYS A 168 -21.85 -12.78 4.30
CA LYS A 168 -20.87 -13.48 5.16
C LYS A 168 -19.43 -13.17 4.76
N PHE A 169 -19.10 -13.36 3.49
CA PHE A 169 -17.76 -13.19 2.94
C PHE A 169 -17.27 -11.73 3.00
N ARG A 170 -18.16 -10.78 2.67
CA ARG A 170 -17.89 -9.34 2.78
C ARG A 170 -17.71 -8.91 4.25
N LYS A 171 -18.45 -9.51 5.20
CA LYS A 171 -18.20 -9.30 6.63
C LYS A 171 -16.82 -9.81 7.04
N GLU A 172 -16.46 -11.03 6.67
CA GLU A 172 -15.15 -11.61 7.01
C GLU A 172 -13.99 -10.72 6.52
N ILE A 173 -14.07 -10.22 5.29
CA ILE A 173 -13.11 -9.25 4.75
C ILE A 173 -13.15 -7.94 5.53
N LYS A 174 -14.33 -7.39 5.84
CA LYS A 174 -14.47 -6.16 6.63
C LYS A 174 -13.96 -6.28 8.06
N ASP A 175 -13.98 -7.47 8.64
CA ASP A 175 -13.42 -7.73 9.97
C ASP A 175 -11.87 -7.83 9.90
N ARG A 176 -11.32 -8.64 8.97
CA ARG A 176 -9.86 -8.67 8.69
C ARG A 176 -9.26 -7.28 8.40
N LEU A 177 -9.99 -6.39 7.73
CA LEU A 177 -9.54 -5.03 7.40
C LEU A 177 -9.45 -4.08 8.61
N LYS A 178 -10.05 -4.41 9.76
CA LYS A 178 -9.90 -3.65 11.01
C LYS A 178 -8.60 -3.97 11.74
N GLU A 179 -8.07 -5.18 11.51
CA GLU A 179 -6.84 -5.70 12.12
C GLU A 179 -5.57 -5.16 11.43
N PHE A 180 -5.73 -4.29 10.42
CA PHE A 180 -4.60 -3.59 9.80
C PHE A 180 -4.05 -2.52 10.75
N GLU A 181 -2.78 -2.70 11.09
CA GLU A 181 -1.95 -1.79 11.89
C GLU A 181 -0.60 -1.53 11.18
N LEU A 182 0.09 -0.44 11.54
CA LEU A 182 1.36 -0.05 10.94
C LEU A 182 2.50 -0.98 11.39
N GLN A 183 2.89 -1.94 10.53
CA GLN A 183 3.95 -2.91 10.84
C GLN A 183 5.36 -2.30 10.89
N GLY A 184 5.64 -1.26 10.10
CA GLY A 184 6.96 -0.65 10.03
C GLY A 184 7.01 0.63 9.21
N SER A 185 8.12 1.36 9.30
CA SER A 185 8.36 2.61 8.57
C SER A 185 9.82 2.73 8.16
N GLN A 186 10.08 3.07 6.90
CA GLN A 186 11.43 3.26 6.35
C GLN A 186 11.60 4.67 5.79
N THR A 187 12.76 5.27 6.04
CA THR A 187 13.18 6.52 5.38
C THR A 187 13.86 6.21 4.05
N VAL A 188 13.30 6.72 2.95
CA VAL A 188 13.75 6.43 1.58
C VAL A 188 14.51 7.61 0.94
N GLY A 189 14.46 8.80 1.54
CA GLY A 189 15.24 9.96 1.09
C GLY A 189 15.00 11.21 1.95
N GLU A 190 15.84 12.24 1.74
CA GLU A 190 15.82 13.51 2.47
C GLU A 190 14.65 14.43 2.09
N ARG A 191 14.11 14.25 0.86
CA ARG A 191 12.99 15.03 0.33
C ARG A 191 11.69 14.23 0.37
N HIS A 192 10.56 14.94 0.40
CA HIS A 192 9.23 14.35 0.44
C HIS A 192 9.03 13.28 -0.66
N ILE A 193 8.40 12.17 -0.27
CA ILE A 193 7.96 11.11 -1.19
C ILE A 193 6.75 11.64 -1.98
N SER A 194 6.78 11.51 -3.30
CA SER A 194 5.68 11.94 -4.16
C SER A 194 4.67 10.85 -4.41
N MET A 195 5.13 9.65 -4.77
CA MET A 195 4.27 8.51 -5.01
C MET A 195 4.97 7.18 -4.75
N THR A 196 4.28 6.27 -4.08
CA THR A 196 4.63 4.86 -3.92
C THR A 196 3.77 3.99 -4.84
N ARG A 197 4.35 2.93 -5.41
CA ARG A 197 3.63 1.88 -6.15
C ARG A 197 4.20 0.50 -5.89
N ILE A 198 3.35 -0.47 -5.54
CA ILE A 198 3.74 -1.85 -5.26
C ILE A 198 3.80 -2.63 -6.59
N SER A 199 4.80 -3.51 -6.72
CA SER A 199 5.00 -4.36 -7.90
C SER A 199 3.83 -5.34 -8.09
N PRO A 200 3.53 -5.79 -9.32
CA PRO A 200 2.41 -6.72 -9.54
C PRO A 200 2.49 -8.04 -8.76
N ASN A 201 3.70 -8.48 -8.38
CA ASN A 201 3.92 -9.64 -7.52
C ASN A 201 3.94 -9.37 -6.00
N GLY A 202 3.86 -8.10 -5.56
CA GLY A 202 3.83 -7.71 -4.14
C GLY A 202 5.16 -7.71 -3.39
N GLU A 203 6.28 -8.08 -4.04
CA GLU A 203 7.60 -8.26 -3.40
C GLU A 203 8.47 -6.99 -3.38
N SER A 204 8.06 -5.91 -4.07
CA SER A 204 8.83 -4.66 -4.10
C SER A 204 7.95 -3.42 -4.28
N VAL A 205 8.47 -2.26 -3.87
CA VAL A 205 7.84 -0.95 -3.99
C VAL A 205 8.76 -0.02 -4.78
N ALA A 206 8.22 0.61 -5.82
CA ALA A 206 8.86 1.77 -6.44
C ALA A 206 8.40 3.04 -5.70
N VAL A 207 9.35 3.92 -5.36
CA VAL A 207 9.13 5.12 -4.54
C VAL A 207 9.76 6.32 -5.22
N GLY A 208 8.94 7.23 -5.76
CA GLY A 208 9.41 8.50 -6.35
C GLY A 208 9.54 9.60 -5.29
N ASN A 209 10.56 10.46 -5.40
CA ASN A 209 10.76 11.60 -4.49
C ASN A 209 10.83 12.96 -5.19
N TRP A 210 10.77 14.05 -4.40
CA TRP A 210 10.96 15.42 -4.88
C TRP A 210 12.43 15.80 -5.16
N GLY A 211 13.32 14.82 -5.29
CA GLY A 211 14.74 14.96 -5.63
C GLY A 211 15.14 14.33 -6.97
N GLY A 212 14.21 13.88 -7.79
CA GLY A 212 14.48 13.29 -9.11
C GLY A 212 14.95 11.83 -9.08
N GLN A 213 14.83 11.15 -7.94
CA GLN A 213 15.18 9.73 -7.78
C GLN A 213 13.92 8.89 -7.61
N VAL A 214 13.87 7.76 -8.31
CA VAL A 214 12.95 6.66 -7.97
C VAL A 214 13.79 5.58 -7.28
N LYS A 215 13.36 5.09 -6.12
CA LYS A 215 14.00 3.97 -5.43
C LYS A 215 13.14 2.72 -5.47
N LEU A 216 13.79 1.57 -5.52
CA LEU A 216 13.18 0.25 -5.35
C LEU A 216 13.46 -0.25 -3.93
N VAL A 217 12.41 -0.60 -3.20
CA VAL A 217 12.43 -1.09 -1.81
C VAL A 217 11.79 -2.47 -1.75
N GLU A 218 12.32 -3.39 -0.97
CA GLU A 218 11.83 -4.78 -0.85
C GLU A 218 10.76 -4.94 0.26
N ILE A 219 9.80 -5.85 0.10
CA ILE A 219 8.80 -6.22 1.11
C ILE A 219 9.03 -7.68 1.53
N PRO A 220 8.99 -8.04 2.83
CA PRO A 220 8.67 -7.19 3.99
C PRO A 220 9.86 -6.42 4.61
N SER A 221 11.10 -6.70 4.19
CA SER A 221 12.32 -6.19 4.85
C SER A 221 12.52 -4.68 4.82
N LEU A 222 11.82 -3.95 3.95
CA LEU A 222 11.96 -2.51 3.70
C LEU A 222 13.38 -2.06 3.31
N THR A 223 14.22 -2.99 2.84
CA THR A 223 15.59 -2.72 2.40
C THR A 223 15.62 -2.06 1.02
N GLU A 224 16.44 -1.02 0.84
CA GLU A 224 16.65 -0.38 -0.46
C GLU A 224 17.47 -1.28 -1.39
N LYS A 225 16.92 -1.60 -2.57
CA LYS A 225 17.49 -2.53 -3.56
C LYS A 225 18.17 -1.83 -4.73
N MET A 226 17.59 -0.74 -5.24
CA MET A 226 18.15 0.06 -6.33
C MET A 226 17.71 1.52 -6.25
N THR A 227 18.51 2.45 -6.78
CA THR A 227 18.15 3.86 -6.98
C THR A 227 18.29 4.24 -8.45
N PHE A 228 17.16 4.47 -9.10
CA PHE A 228 17.07 4.98 -10.47
C PHE A 228 17.34 6.48 -10.52
N ARG A 229 18.15 6.92 -11.48
CA ARG A 229 18.67 8.29 -11.64
C ARG A 229 18.44 8.75 -13.07
N GLY A 230 17.74 9.88 -13.23
CA GLY A 230 17.44 10.41 -14.57
C GLY A 230 16.32 11.43 -14.63
N HIS A 231 15.55 11.64 -13.54
CA HIS A 231 14.76 12.86 -13.40
C HIS A 231 15.60 13.97 -12.76
N THR A 232 15.38 15.20 -13.21
CA THR A 232 16.09 16.40 -12.73
C THR A 232 15.29 17.20 -11.71
N ASN A 233 13.96 17.06 -11.73
CA ASN A 233 13.03 17.78 -10.86
C ASN A 233 12.16 16.77 -10.07
N LYS A 234 11.17 17.27 -9.32
CA LYS A 234 10.26 16.42 -8.54
C LYS A 234 9.53 15.43 -9.45
N ILE A 235 9.51 14.15 -9.04
CA ILE A 235 8.68 13.13 -9.69
C ILE A 235 7.23 13.31 -9.23
N SER A 236 6.26 13.05 -10.10
CA SER A 236 4.85 12.89 -9.69
C SER A 236 4.11 11.72 -10.39
N GLY A 237 4.51 11.33 -11.60
CA GLY A 237 4.03 10.08 -12.22
C GLY A 237 4.89 8.88 -11.80
N LEU A 238 4.26 7.72 -11.58
CA LEU A 238 4.91 6.43 -11.34
C LEU A 238 3.93 5.29 -11.61
N SER A 239 4.32 4.31 -12.43
CA SER A 239 3.50 3.14 -12.75
C SER A 239 4.35 1.91 -13.03
N TRP A 240 3.85 0.74 -12.64
CA TRP A 240 4.43 -0.55 -13.00
C TRP A 240 3.82 -1.05 -14.31
N TYR A 241 4.64 -1.64 -15.18
CA TYR A 241 4.16 -2.38 -16.34
C TYR A 241 3.26 -3.54 -15.84
N PRO A 242 2.07 -3.80 -16.43
CA PRO A 242 1.09 -4.70 -15.82
C PRO A 242 1.56 -6.16 -15.65
N GLY A 243 2.55 -6.58 -16.44
CA GLY A 243 3.21 -7.89 -16.33
C GLY A 243 4.56 -7.88 -15.61
N ALA A 244 5.02 -6.75 -15.07
CA ALA A 244 6.32 -6.67 -14.39
C ALA A 244 6.37 -7.63 -13.19
N THR A 245 7.54 -8.22 -12.95
CA THR A 245 7.84 -9.17 -11.86
C THR A 245 6.92 -10.40 -11.71
N LEU A 246 5.94 -10.62 -12.60
CA LEU A 246 5.10 -11.82 -12.62
C LEU A 246 5.81 -12.96 -13.35
N PRO A 247 6.01 -14.14 -12.73
CA PRO A 247 6.58 -15.31 -13.42
C PRO A 247 5.77 -15.76 -14.65
N GLU A 248 4.46 -15.48 -14.68
CA GLU A 248 3.55 -15.84 -15.77
C GLU A 248 3.68 -14.96 -17.03
N SER A 249 4.32 -13.79 -16.94
CA SER A 249 4.39 -12.84 -18.08
C SER A 249 5.59 -13.07 -18.99
N GLY A 250 6.65 -13.70 -18.50
CA GLY A 250 7.93 -13.85 -19.19
C GLY A 250 8.71 -12.55 -19.41
N VAL A 251 8.27 -11.41 -18.83
CA VAL A 251 8.95 -10.11 -18.97
C VAL A 251 10.31 -10.17 -18.27
N SER A 252 11.39 -9.89 -19.01
CA SER A 252 12.73 -9.86 -18.43
C SER A 252 12.92 -8.62 -17.53
N PRO A 253 13.78 -8.68 -16.49
CA PRO A 253 14.14 -7.50 -15.70
C PRO A 253 14.81 -6.40 -16.53
N ASP A 254 15.43 -6.76 -17.67
CA ASP A 254 16.07 -5.83 -18.60
C ASP A 254 15.08 -5.04 -19.46
N ALA A 255 13.84 -5.52 -19.64
CA ALA A 255 12.79 -4.83 -20.38
C ALA A 255 12.17 -3.67 -19.58
N VAL A 256 11.28 -2.91 -20.22
CA VAL A 256 10.47 -1.87 -19.54
C VAL A 256 9.57 -2.52 -18.49
N ASN A 257 9.90 -2.29 -17.22
CA ASN A 257 9.14 -2.78 -16.06
C ASN A 257 8.47 -1.63 -15.28
N LEU A 258 9.02 -0.42 -15.38
CA LEU A 258 8.59 0.77 -14.65
C LEU A 258 8.53 1.99 -15.58
N ALA A 259 7.66 2.94 -15.25
CA ALA A 259 7.64 4.27 -15.86
C ALA A 259 7.42 5.35 -14.80
N SER A 260 8.06 6.51 -14.95
CA SER A 260 7.89 7.68 -14.07
C SER A 260 7.74 8.98 -14.85
N GLY A 261 6.96 9.93 -14.32
CA GLY A 261 6.73 11.25 -14.89
C GLY A 261 7.33 12.35 -14.02
N GLY A 262 8.18 13.18 -14.62
CA GLY A 262 8.88 14.28 -13.96
C GLY A 262 8.20 15.63 -14.11
N ALA A 263 8.58 16.59 -13.25
CA ALA A 263 8.12 17.97 -13.35
C ALA A 263 8.79 18.77 -14.49
N GLU A 264 9.84 18.22 -15.11
CA GLU A 264 10.47 18.70 -16.33
C GLU A 264 9.74 18.31 -17.63
N GLY A 265 8.56 17.68 -17.57
CA GLY A 265 7.75 17.28 -18.73
C GLY A 265 8.14 15.94 -19.37
N MET A 266 9.22 15.30 -18.89
CA MET A 266 9.69 14.01 -19.39
C MET A 266 9.00 12.83 -18.70
N VAL A 267 8.75 11.75 -19.46
CA VAL A 267 8.37 10.44 -18.91
C VAL A 267 9.49 9.44 -19.19
N ASN A 268 10.08 8.87 -18.15
CA ASN A 268 11.20 7.94 -18.26
C ASN A 268 10.72 6.50 -18.12
N LEU A 269 11.20 5.60 -18.98
CA LEU A 269 10.96 4.16 -18.90
C LEU A 269 12.20 3.45 -18.33
N TRP A 270 11.99 2.46 -17.45
CA TRP A 270 13.07 1.84 -16.67
C TRP A 270 13.06 0.32 -16.73
N SER A 271 14.29 -0.22 -16.77
CA SER A 271 14.65 -1.59 -16.43
C SER A 271 14.71 -1.77 -14.90
N LEU A 272 14.72 -3.00 -14.40
CA LEU A 272 15.02 -3.31 -12.99
C LEU A 272 16.51 -3.59 -12.73
N ASN A 273 17.32 -3.70 -13.78
CA ASN A 273 18.75 -4.00 -13.72
C ASN A 273 19.63 -2.77 -13.99
N GLN A 274 19.07 -1.68 -14.54
CA GLN A 274 19.81 -0.47 -14.92
C GLN A 274 19.41 0.71 -14.03
N ASP A 275 20.40 1.47 -13.54
CA ASP A 275 20.18 2.68 -12.74
C ASP A 275 19.77 3.90 -13.57
N THR A 276 19.90 3.80 -14.88
CA THR A 276 19.62 4.82 -15.90
C THR A 276 18.36 4.45 -16.71
N PRO A 277 17.63 5.44 -17.29
CA PRO A 277 16.42 5.17 -18.04
C PRO A 277 16.73 4.53 -19.40
N LEU A 278 15.93 3.54 -19.79
CA LEU A 278 16.03 2.88 -21.11
C LEU A 278 15.75 3.87 -22.25
N THR A 279 14.66 4.64 -22.08
CA THR A 279 14.19 5.66 -23.04
C THR A 279 13.49 6.78 -22.29
N THR A 280 13.53 7.99 -22.83
CA THR A 280 12.82 9.16 -22.29
C THR A 280 11.84 9.71 -23.34
N LEU A 281 10.56 9.71 -22.99
CA LEU A 281 9.48 10.24 -23.82
C LEU A 281 9.39 11.75 -23.58
N GLN A 282 9.42 12.53 -24.66
CA GLN A 282 9.43 13.99 -24.62
C GLN A 282 8.29 14.52 -25.50
N GLY A 283 7.52 15.47 -24.99
CA GLY A 283 6.41 16.10 -25.74
C GLY A 283 5.55 17.03 -24.90
N HIS A 284 5.33 16.72 -23.62
CA HIS A 284 4.67 17.63 -22.69
C HIS A 284 5.52 18.88 -22.44
N SER A 285 4.87 20.05 -22.46
CA SER A 285 5.52 21.35 -22.23
C SER A 285 5.58 21.73 -20.74
N GLN A 286 4.76 21.09 -19.92
CA GLN A 286 4.70 21.27 -18.47
C GLN A 286 4.87 19.95 -17.73
N ARG A 287 4.91 20.02 -16.39
CA ARG A 287 5.04 18.89 -15.49
C ARG A 287 4.06 17.74 -15.80
N VAL A 288 4.55 16.50 -15.71
CA VAL A 288 3.69 15.31 -15.76
C VAL A 288 3.19 14.97 -14.35
N CYS A 289 1.88 15.03 -14.16
CA CYS A 289 1.22 14.82 -12.87
C CYS A 289 1.01 13.34 -12.54
N ARG A 290 0.48 12.55 -13.48
CA ARG A 290 0.32 11.10 -13.33
C ARG A 290 0.67 10.37 -14.62
N VAL A 291 1.05 9.11 -14.46
CA VAL A 291 1.38 8.16 -15.52
C VAL A 291 0.72 6.84 -15.15
N GLU A 292 0.08 6.16 -16.09
CA GLU A 292 -0.44 4.79 -15.90
C GLU A 292 -0.24 3.97 -17.18
N PHE A 293 0.08 2.68 -17.05
CA PHE A 293 0.10 1.76 -18.19
C PHE A 293 -1.31 1.26 -18.54
N HIS A 294 -1.60 1.17 -19.85
CA HIS A 294 -2.78 0.48 -20.35
C HIS A 294 -2.71 -1.03 -19.97
N PRO A 295 -3.82 -1.72 -19.66
CA PRO A 295 -3.78 -3.12 -19.22
C PRO A 295 -3.20 -4.15 -20.20
N SER A 296 -2.89 -3.78 -21.46
CA SER A 296 -2.13 -4.63 -22.40
C SER A 296 -0.61 -4.44 -22.33
N GLY A 297 -0.11 -3.48 -21.54
CA GLY A 297 1.31 -3.10 -21.47
C GLY A 297 1.82 -2.27 -22.66
N GLN A 298 1.27 -2.47 -23.86
CA GLN A 298 1.71 -1.82 -25.10
C GLN A 298 1.57 -0.29 -25.11
N TYR A 299 0.67 0.27 -24.31
CA TYR A 299 0.45 1.72 -24.26
C TYR A 299 0.63 2.27 -22.85
N LEU A 300 1.04 3.53 -22.79
CA LEU A 300 1.20 4.29 -21.56
C LEU A 300 0.46 5.63 -21.72
N ALA A 301 -0.32 6.02 -20.72
CA ALA A 301 -0.93 7.35 -20.68
C ALA A 301 -0.18 8.26 -19.70
N SER A 302 -0.01 9.52 -20.09
CA SER A 302 0.52 10.60 -19.24
C SER A 302 -0.47 11.76 -19.18
N ALA A 303 -0.64 12.32 -17.97
CA ALA A 303 -1.44 13.51 -17.71
C ALA A 303 -0.53 14.64 -17.25
N SER A 304 -0.71 15.83 -17.79
CA SER A 304 0.18 16.97 -17.54
C SER A 304 -0.57 18.23 -17.12
N ASP A 305 0.15 19.11 -16.42
CA ASP A 305 -0.28 20.47 -16.14
C ASP A 305 -0.49 21.30 -17.45
N ASP A 306 -0.06 20.79 -18.64
CA ASP A 306 -0.27 21.40 -19.98
C ASP A 306 -1.70 21.31 -20.55
N THR A 307 -2.71 21.04 -19.72
CA THR A 307 -4.14 20.80 -20.06
C THR A 307 -4.44 19.55 -20.92
N SER A 308 -3.41 18.90 -21.45
CA SER A 308 -3.55 17.66 -22.24
C SER A 308 -3.33 16.40 -21.41
N TRP A 309 -3.86 15.29 -21.92
CA TRP A 309 -3.30 13.97 -21.66
C TRP A 309 -2.90 13.30 -22.98
N ARG A 310 -1.89 12.43 -22.92
CA ARG A 310 -1.28 11.80 -24.10
C ARG A 310 -1.23 10.29 -23.94
N LEU A 311 -1.36 9.59 -25.06
CA LEU A 311 -1.15 8.15 -25.16
C LEU A 311 0.11 7.87 -25.98
N TRP A 312 1.04 7.13 -25.39
CA TRP A 312 2.30 6.70 -25.99
C TRP A 312 2.24 5.22 -26.33
N ASP A 313 2.85 4.82 -27.43
CA ASP A 313 3.18 3.42 -27.71
C ASP A 313 4.56 3.10 -27.10
N VAL A 314 4.61 2.03 -26.31
CA VAL A 314 5.81 1.61 -25.57
C VAL A 314 6.82 0.92 -26.50
N GLU A 315 6.38 0.37 -27.64
CA GLU A 315 7.23 -0.31 -28.62
C GLU A 315 7.96 0.70 -29.54
N SER A 316 7.23 1.66 -30.11
CA SER A 316 7.81 2.71 -30.98
C SER A 316 8.32 3.94 -30.23
N THR A 317 7.99 4.11 -28.95
CA THR A 317 8.20 5.33 -28.15
C THR A 317 7.53 6.61 -28.70
N ALA A 318 6.61 6.47 -29.66
CA ALA A 318 5.93 7.58 -30.31
C ALA A 318 4.66 8.02 -29.56
N GLU A 319 4.29 9.30 -29.72
CA GLU A 319 3.00 9.83 -29.29
C GLU A 319 1.90 9.42 -30.29
N VAL A 320 0.91 8.67 -29.82
CA VAL A 320 -0.15 8.07 -30.64
C VAL A 320 -1.43 8.91 -30.60
N LEU A 321 -1.72 9.55 -29.46
CA LEU A 321 -2.89 10.40 -29.26
C LEU A 321 -2.51 11.57 -28.34
N LEU A 322 -2.67 12.79 -28.83
CA LEU A 322 -2.87 13.98 -28.01
C LEU A 322 -4.37 14.13 -27.75
N GLN A 323 -4.76 14.39 -26.50
CA GLN A 323 -6.16 14.69 -26.17
C GLN A 323 -6.25 15.91 -25.24
N GLU A 324 -6.85 16.95 -25.78
CA GLU A 324 -7.27 18.17 -25.07
C GLU A 324 -8.74 18.05 -24.66
N GLY A 325 -9.20 18.98 -23.79
CA GLY A 325 -10.60 19.06 -23.36
C GLY A 325 -10.82 19.35 -21.87
N HIS A 326 -9.77 19.48 -21.06
CA HIS A 326 -9.86 20.10 -19.73
C HIS A 326 -9.48 21.58 -19.82
N SER A 327 -10.16 22.47 -19.08
CA SER A 327 -9.86 23.91 -19.07
C SER A 327 -8.68 24.29 -18.16
N SER A 328 -8.04 23.29 -17.55
CA SER A 328 -6.85 23.41 -16.70
C SER A 328 -6.09 22.08 -16.65
N GLY A 329 -4.89 22.07 -16.08
CA GLY A 329 -3.98 20.92 -16.05
C GLY A 329 -4.63 19.60 -15.63
N VAL A 330 -4.32 18.51 -16.34
CA VAL A 330 -4.82 17.17 -16.05
C VAL A 330 -3.95 16.54 -14.96
N TYR A 331 -4.54 16.31 -13.78
CA TYR A 331 -3.78 15.85 -12.61
C TYR A 331 -3.81 14.32 -12.49
N ALA A 332 -4.97 13.69 -12.67
CA ALA A 332 -5.18 12.26 -12.48
C ALA A 332 -5.61 11.56 -13.77
N ILE A 333 -5.17 10.31 -13.93
CA ILE A 333 -5.48 9.47 -15.09
C ILE A 333 -5.50 7.99 -14.66
N SER A 334 -6.47 7.22 -15.15
CA SER A 334 -6.50 5.76 -14.94
C SER A 334 -7.31 5.02 -16.03
N PHE A 335 -6.89 3.80 -16.33
CA PHE A 335 -7.55 2.91 -17.30
C PHE A 335 -8.58 1.98 -16.65
N ASN A 336 -9.68 1.73 -17.38
CA ASN A 336 -10.61 0.66 -17.06
C ASN A 336 -9.94 -0.73 -17.22
N THR A 337 -10.30 -1.72 -16.40
CA THR A 337 -9.66 -3.06 -16.38
C THR A 337 -9.79 -3.85 -17.68
N ASP A 338 -10.79 -3.53 -18.52
CA ASP A 338 -10.93 -4.04 -19.88
C ASP A 338 -9.92 -3.43 -20.88
N GLY A 339 -9.44 -2.20 -20.63
CA GLY A 339 -8.64 -1.41 -21.58
C GLY A 339 -9.46 -0.61 -22.62
N SER A 340 -10.79 -0.62 -22.56
CA SER A 340 -11.63 0.12 -23.53
C SER A 340 -11.75 1.61 -23.24
N LEU A 341 -11.79 1.98 -21.96
CA LEU A 341 -12.00 3.35 -21.49
C LEU A 341 -10.80 3.84 -20.67
N LEU A 342 -10.54 5.13 -20.78
CA LEU A 342 -9.63 5.90 -19.93
C LEU A 342 -10.45 6.97 -19.22
N ALA A 343 -10.13 7.26 -17.96
CA ALA A 343 -10.70 8.40 -17.25
C ALA A 343 -9.58 9.35 -16.84
N SER A 344 -9.76 10.64 -17.15
CA SER A 344 -8.90 11.74 -16.73
C SER A 344 -9.65 12.63 -15.73
N ALA A 345 -8.91 13.35 -14.89
CA ALA A 345 -9.48 14.39 -14.05
C ALA A 345 -8.46 15.50 -13.79
N GLY A 346 -8.94 16.75 -13.80
CA GLY A 346 -8.08 17.92 -13.81
C GLY A 346 -8.17 18.81 -12.57
N LEU A 347 -7.39 19.88 -12.65
CA LEU A 347 -7.50 21.03 -11.77
C LEU A 347 -8.77 21.86 -12.06
N ASP A 348 -9.45 21.60 -13.18
CA ASP A 348 -10.77 22.14 -13.56
C ASP A 348 -11.95 21.51 -12.80
N SER A 349 -11.68 20.77 -11.71
CA SER A 349 -12.62 19.99 -10.87
C SER A 349 -13.54 18.99 -11.59
N ILE A 350 -13.40 18.84 -12.91
CA ILE A 350 -14.18 17.94 -13.76
C ILE A 350 -13.41 16.64 -14.01
N GLY A 351 -14.10 15.51 -13.96
CA GLY A 351 -13.61 14.23 -14.51
C GLY A 351 -14.16 14.01 -15.93
N ARG A 352 -13.39 13.40 -16.83
CA ARG A 352 -13.84 13.03 -18.18
C ARG A 352 -13.51 11.57 -18.46
N ILE A 353 -14.47 10.83 -19.02
CA ILE A 353 -14.31 9.44 -19.45
C ILE A 353 -14.25 9.41 -20.97
N TRP A 354 -13.19 8.80 -21.50
CA TRP A 354 -12.86 8.72 -22.92
C TRP A 354 -12.90 7.28 -23.42
N ASP A 355 -13.47 7.06 -24.60
CA ASP A 355 -13.34 5.77 -25.31
C ASP A 355 -12.15 5.83 -26.25
N LEU A 356 -11.09 5.10 -25.92
CA LEU A 356 -9.81 5.10 -26.65
C LEU A 356 -9.95 4.68 -28.12
N ARG A 357 -11.01 3.92 -28.46
CA ARG A 357 -11.25 3.39 -29.80
C ARG A 357 -11.88 4.43 -30.73
N SER A 358 -12.77 5.27 -30.19
CA SER A 358 -13.44 6.35 -30.91
C SER A 358 -12.73 7.71 -30.77
N GLY A 359 -12.02 7.94 -29.67
CA GLY A 359 -11.41 9.23 -29.33
C GLY A 359 -12.43 10.28 -28.87
N ARG A 360 -13.61 9.84 -28.39
CA ARG A 360 -14.66 10.72 -27.88
C ARG A 360 -14.72 10.69 -26.36
N THR A 361 -15.12 11.81 -25.78
CA THR A 361 -15.79 11.84 -24.48
C THR A 361 -17.03 10.95 -24.54
N VAL A 362 -17.21 10.11 -23.51
CA VAL A 362 -18.39 9.25 -23.34
C VAL A 362 -19.25 9.79 -22.21
N ILE A 363 -18.61 10.28 -21.15
CA ILE A 363 -19.26 10.89 -19.98
C ILE A 363 -18.36 12.02 -19.48
N ILE A 364 -18.92 13.20 -19.27
CA ILE A 364 -18.34 14.23 -18.43
C ILE A 364 -18.88 13.98 -17.01
N LEU A 365 -17.99 13.82 -16.04
CA LEU A 365 -18.30 13.57 -14.62
C LEU A 365 -18.55 14.90 -13.88
N ASP A 366 -19.25 15.80 -14.54
CA ASP A 366 -19.80 17.00 -13.93
C ASP A 366 -21.31 16.81 -13.79
N GLY A 367 -21.78 16.79 -12.56
CA GLY A 367 -23.21 16.85 -12.30
C GLY A 367 -23.55 18.31 -12.06
N HIS A 368 -24.43 18.90 -12.87
CA HIS A 368 -24.75 20.34 -12.85
C HIS A 368 -25.20 20.95 -11.48
N LEU A 369 -25.40 20.13 -10.43
CA LEU A 369 -25.60 20.58 -9.04
C LEU A 369 -24.74 19.81 -8.00
N ASP A 370 -23.89 18.86 -8.42
CA ASP A 370 -23.18 17.90 -7.55
C ASP A 370 -21.84 17.37 -8.14
N GLY A 371 -21.16 18.16 -8.98
CA GLY A 371 -19.76 17.97 -9.36
C GLY A 371 -18.79 18.15 -8.18
N HIS A 372 -17.47 18.09 -8.39
CA HIS A 372 -16.50 18.51 -7.37
C HIS A 372 -16.28 20.04 -7.46
N ILE A 373 -16.05 20.69 -6.31
CA ILE A 373 -15.90 22.16 -6.23
C ILE A 373 -14.42 22.55 -6.36
N LYS A 374 -13.52 21.66 -5.93
CA LYS A 374 -12.06 21.81 -6.04
C LYS A 374 -11.42 20.75 -6.95
N PRO A 375 -10.18 21.01 -7.44
CA PRO A 375 -9.34 20.04 -8.15
C PRO A 375 -9.46 18.58 -7.71
N ILE A 376 -9.54 17.68 -8.69
CA ILE A 376 -9.52 16.24 -8.47
C ILE A 376 -8.06 15.78 -8.50
N HIS A 377 -7.57 15.20 -7.40
CA HIS A 377 -6.19 14.71 -7.29
C HIS A 377 -6.07 13.19 -7.44
N ALA A 378 -7.16 12.46 -7.21
CA ALA A 378 -7.18 11.01 -7.20
C ALA A 378 -8.30 10.47 -8.10
N LEU A 379 -7.99 9.43 -8.87
CA LEU A 379 -8.96 8.70 -9.70
C LEU A 379 -8.53 7.23 -9.78
N ASP A 380 -9.48 6.29 -9.60
CA ASP A 380 -9.25 4.87 -9.89
C ASP A 380 -10.52 4.16 -10.38
N TRP A 381 -10.33 3.14 -11.23
CA TRP A 381 -11.40 2.25 -11.70
C TRP A 381 -11.58 1.03 -10.80
N SER A 382 -12.83 0.64 -10.58
CA SER A 382 -13.17 -0.64 -9.96
C SER A 382 -12.75 -1.84 -10.83
N SER A 383 -12.40 -2.98 -10.21
CA SER A 383 -12.23 -4.27 -10.92
C SER A 383 -13.47 -4.63 -11.76
N ASP A 384 -14.65 -4.23 -11.29
CA ASP A 384 -15.93 -4.43 -11.97
C ASP A 384 -16.12 -3.63 -13.26
N GLY A 385 -15.20 -2.72 -13.61
CA GLY A 385 -15.13 -2.02 -14.90
C GLY A 385 -16.36 -1.17 -15.27
N HIS A 386 -17.16 -0.77 -14.28
CA HIS A 386 -18.31 0.14 -14.45
C HIS A 386 -18.42 1.22 -13.36
N ARG A 387 -17.72 1.08 -12.23
CA ARG A 387 -17.64 2.11 -11.19
C ARG A 387 -16.30 2.84 -11.27
N VAL A 388 -16.33 4.16 -11.17
CA VAL A 388 -15.15 5.05 -11.10
C VAL A 388 -15.22 5.85 -9.80
N LEU A 389 -14.09 5.95 -9.08
CA LEU A 389 -13.94 6.86 -7.95
C LEU A 389 -13.17 8.11 -8.36
N THR A 390 -13.55 9.25 -7.79
CA THR A 390 -12.88 10.54 -7.94
C THR A 390 -12.71 11.19 -6.57
N GLY A 391 -11.48 11.54 -6.20
CA GLY A 391 -11.13 12.16 -4.92
C GLY A 391 -10.63 13.59 -5.11
N SER A 392 -11.28 14.54 -4.44
CA SER A 392 -11.01 15.98 -4.58
C SER A 392 -10.25 16.58 -3.39
N ALA A 393 -9.62 17.73 -3.62
CA ALA A 393 -9.16 18.63 -2.58
C ALA A 393 -10.29 19.18 -1.65
N ASP A 394 -11.56 18.89 -1.96
CA ASP A 394 -12.69 19.05 -1.04
C ASP A 394 -12.68 18.06 0.15
N GLY A 395 -11.84 17.02 0.13
CA GLY A 395 -11.87 15.93 1.11
C GLY A 395 -12.95 14.87 0.81
N TRP A 396 -13.75 15.11 -0.24
CA TRP A 396 -14.81 14.22 -0.70
C TRP A 396 -14.32 13.21 -1.76
N ILE A 397 -14.86 12.00 -1.67
CA ILE A 397 -14.78 10.96 -2.70
C ILE A 397 -16.16 10.77 -3.30
N LYS A 398 -16.29 10.91 -4.62
CA LYS A 398 -17.53 10.65 -5.37
C LYS A 398 -17.38 9.42 -6.25
N CYS A 399 -18.38 8.53 -6.20
CA CYS A 399 -18.45 7.30 -6.98
C CYS A 399 -19.49 7.43 -8.09
N TRP A 400 -19.08 7.09 -9.31
CA TRP A 400 -19.87 7.22 -10.54
C TRP A 400 -20.13 5.83 -11.16
N ASP A 401 -21.34 5.58 -11.64
CA ASP A 401 -21.70 4.35 -12.37
C ASP A 401 -21.87 4.66 -13.87
N VAL A 402 -20.90 4.20 -14.66
CA VAL A 402 -20.82 4.40 -16.12
C VAL A 402 -22.01 3.77 -16.85
N ARG A 403 -22.68 2.77 -16.28
CA ARG A 403 -23.88 2.14 -16.88
C ARG A 403 -25.15 3.00 -16.73
N LYS A 404 -25.16 3.91 -15.75
CA LYS A 404 -26.31 4.76 -15.42
C LYS A 404 -26.06 6.25 -15.70
N VAL A 405 -24.82 6.62 -16.01
CA VAL A 405 -24.38 8.00 -16.26
C VAL A 405 -24.74 8.92 -15.07
N GLN A 406 -24.58 8.41 -13.84
CA GLN A 406 -24.93 9.14 -12.62
C GLN A 406 -23.98 8.84 -11.45
N ARG A 407 -23.94 9.76 -10.48
CA ARG A 407 -23.32 9.52 -9.17
C ARG A 407 -24.11 8.43 -8.43
N THR A 408 -23.41 7.46 -7.86
CA THR A 408 -23.98 6.39 -7.01
C THR A 408 -23.76 6.68 -5.52
N GLY A 409 -22.66 7.32 -5.15
CA GLY A 409 -22.32 7.61 -3.76
C GLY A 409 -21.40 8.83 -3.63
N GLY A 410 -21.39 9.45 -2.45
CA GLY A 410 -20.52 10.56 -2.08
C GLY A 410 -20.11 10.39 -0.62
N ILE A 411 -18.83 10.60 -0.32
CA ILE A 411 -18.20 10.20 0.94
C ILE A 411 -17.33 11.35 1.43
N GLY A 412 -17.63 11.89 2.61
CA GLY A 412 -16.70 12.76 3.33
C GLY A 412 -15.54 11.91 3.87
N ALA A 413 -14.47 11.79 3.09
CA ALA A 413 -13.42 10.80 3.35
C ALA A 413 -12.36 11.35 4.32
N HIS A 414 -11.87 12.57 4.09
CA HIS A 414 -10.81 13.19 4.88
C HIS A 414 -11.20 14.63 5.28
N SER A 415 -10.66 15.13 6.39
CA SER A 415 -10.87 16.53 6.85
C SER A 415 -10.03 17.56 6.08
N SER A 416 -9.18 17.08 5.17
CA SER A 416 -8.35 17.85 4.25
C SER A 416 -8.37 17.13 2.89
N ALA A 417 -7.66 17.68 1.90
CA ALA A 417 -7.62 17.16 0.55
C ALA A 417 -7.30 15.64 0.49
N VAL A 418 -8.04 14.92 -0.37
CA VAL A 418 -7.69 13.55 -0.78
C VAL A 418 -6.50 13.63 -1.74
N SER A 419 -5.45 12.86 -1.49
CA SER A 419 -4.20 12.91 -2.27
C SER A 419 -4.07 11.78 -3.28
N ASP A 420 -4.56 10.59 -2.92
CA ASP A 420 -4.50 9.39 -3.74
C ASP A 420 -5.58 8.40 -3.30
N MET A 421 -5.97 7.52 -4.21
CA MET A 421 -6.98 6.50 -3.96
C MET A 421 -6.71 5.26 -4.80
N ARG A 422 -6.93 4.08 -4.23
CA ARG A 422 -6.73 2.81 -4.94
C ARG A 422 -7.76 1.77 -4.53
N TRP A 423 -8.47 1.22 -5.52
CA TRP A 423 -9.46 0.16 -5.37
C TRP A 423 -8.76 -1.20 -5.40
N TYR A 424 -9.06 -2.08 -4.43
CA TYR A 424 -8.41 -3.39 -4.32
C TYR A 424 -8.70 -4.32 -5.52
N LYS A 425 -7.66 -4.60 -6.32
CA LYS A 425 -7.66 -5.51 -7.48
C LYS A 425 -6.75 -6.71 -7.17
N GLY A 426 -7.17 -7.54 -6.21
CA GLY A 426 -6.49 -8.79 -5.88
C GLY A 426 -6.53 -9.85 -7.00
N LEU A 427 -5.76 -10.92 -6.82
CA LEU A 427 -5.54 -11.98 -7.83
C LEU A 427 -6.81 -12.76 -8.25
N ASP A 428 -7.92 -12.61 -7.52
CA ASP A 428 -9.24 -13.18 -7.83
C ASP A 428 -9.94 -12.53 -9.06
N ASP A 429 -9.36 -11.48 -9.66
CA ASP A 429 -9.95 -10.78 -10.80
C ASP A 429 -9.96 -11.66 -12.09
N PRO A 430 -11.14 -11.93 -12.71
CA PRO A 430 -11.28 -12.74 -13.93
C PRO A 430 -10.55 -12.19 -15.17
N LEU A 431 -9.96 -10.99 -15.10
CA LEU A 431 -9.23 -10.34 -16.18
C LEU A 431 -7.70 -10.31 -16.04
N GLN A 432 -7.15 -10.52 -14.85
CA GLN A 432 -5.70 -10.46 -14.60
C GLN A 432 -5.16 -11.62 -13.74
N GLY A 433 -6.00 -12.42 -13.10
CA GLY A 433 -5.57 -13.58 -12.34
C GLY A 433 -6.52 -14.77 -12.50
N THR A 434 -6.52 -15.67 -11.51
CA THR A 434 -7.38 -16.84 -11.49
C THR A 434 -8.73 -16.47 -10.87
N PRO A 435 -9.85 -16.49 -11.64
CA PRO A 435 -11.16 -16.32 -11.02
C PRO A 435 -11.38 -17.43 -9.98
N PRO A 436 -12.04 -17.12 -8.85
CA PRO A 436 -12.30 -18.11 -7.81
C PRO A 436 -13.16 -19.25 -8.35
N GLY A 437 -12.99 -20.45 -7.78
CA GLY A 437 -13.68 -21.65 -8.24
C GLY A 437 -15.18 -21.66 -7.98
N ALA A 438 -15.82 -22.78 -8.29
CA ALA A 438 -17.12 -23.12 -7.74
C ALA A 438 -16.94 -24.07 -6.54
N ASP A 439 -17.80 -23.93 -5.53
CA ASP A 439 -17.95 -24.90 -4.44
C ASP A 439 -18.27 -26.31 -4.98
N ASP A 440 -18.11 -27.34 -4.15
CA ASP A 440 -18.52 -28.74 -4.42
C ASP A 440 -19.99 -28.91 -4.87
N LYS A 441 -20.81 -27.86 -4.70
CA LYS A 441 -22.22 -27.78 -5.10
C LYS A 441 -22.45 -26.98 -6.39
N GLY A 442 -21.40 -26.71 -7.17
CA GLY A 442 -21.45 -25.96 -8.43
C GLY A 442 -21.82 -24.48 -8.29
N HIS A 443 -21.74 -23.92 -7.07
CA HIS A 443 -22.01 -22.50 -6.81
C HIS A 443 -20.73 -21.69 -6.92
N GLN A 444 -20.75 -20.60 -7.69
CA GLN A 444 -19.60 -19.70 -7.84
C GLN A 444 -19.19 -19.11 -6.48
N ILE A 445 -17.89 -19.11 -6.17
CA ILE A 445 -17.35 -18.45 -4.98
C ILE A 445 -17.24 -16.93 -5.27
N PRO A 446 -17.65 -16.03 -4.36
CA PRO A 446 -17.50 -14.58 -4.53
C PRO A 446 -16.03 -14.15 -4.51
N LYS A 447 -15.67 -13.15 -5.32
CA LYS A 447 -14.30 -12.63 -5.42
C LYS A 447 -13.96 -11.59 -4.34
N LYS A 448 -12.69 -11.54 -3.93
CA LYS A 448 -12.14 -10.46 -3.08
C LYS A 448 -11.89 -9.17 -3.87
N SER A 449 -11.51 -9.26 -5.14
CA SER A 449 -11.23 -8.08 -5.97
C SER A 449 -12.51 -7.23 -6.16
N GLY A 450 -12.44 -5.95 -5.81
CA GLY A 450 -13.57 -5.03 -5.83
C GLY A 450 -14.24 -4.77 -4.47
N THR A 451 -13.91 -5.50 -3.40
CA THR A 451 -14.56 -5.42 -2.07
C THR A 451 -14.39 -4.09 -1.32
N PHE A 452 -13.20 -3.49 -1.39
CA PHE A 452 -12.84 -2.27 -0.66
C PHE A 452 -11.92 -1.39 -1.51
N PHE A 453 -11.77 -0.14 -1.08
CA PHE A 453 -10.76 0.78 -1.58
C PHE A 453 -10.08 1.50 -0.41
N VAL A 454 -8.90 2.04 -0.69
CA VAL A 454 -8.08 2.77 0.26
C VAL A 454 -7.89 4.20 -0.25
N SER A 455 -7.96 5.20 0.63
CA SER A 455 -7.64 6.59 0.31
C SER A 455 -6.62 7.16 1.29
N SER A 456 -5.76 8.04 0.78
CA SER A 456 -4.86 8.86 1.60
C SER A 456 -5.29 10.32 1.56
N GLY A 457 -5.03 11.04 2.66
CA GLY A 457 -5.31 12.46 2.76
C GLY A 457 -4.19 13.26 3.39
N PHE A 458 -4.25 14.57 3.17
CA PHE A 458 -3.38 15.53 3.86
C PHE A 458 -3.78 15.75 5.34
N ASP A 459 -4.80 15.04 5.84
CA ASP A 459 -5.12 14.91 7.27
C ASP A 459 -4.17 13.97 8.03
N ARG A 460 -3.16 13.42 7.34
CA ARG A 460 -2.14 12.44 7.81
C ARG A 460 -2.68 11.02 8.01
N ASN A 461 -3.92 10.75 7.60
CA ASN A 461 -4.54 9.43 7.74
C ASN A 461 -4.57 8.70 6.40
N VAL A 462 -4.48 7.37 6.48
CA VAL A 462 -4.94 6.46 5.42
C VAL A 462 -6.22 5.81 5.90
N LYS A 463 -7.24 5.71 5.04
CA LYS A 463 -8.56 5.19 5.41
C LYS A 463 -9.01 4.09 4.45
N ILE A 464 -9.60 3.04 5.01
CA ILE A 464 -10.11 1.87 4.28
C ILE A 464 -11.64 1.94 4.28
N PHE A 465 -12.25 1.86 3.11
CA PHE A 465 -13.69 1.98 2.92
C PHE A 465 -14.29 0.75 2.21
N SER A 466 -15.46 0.31 2.67
CA SER A 466 -16.26 -0.71 1.99
C SER A 466 -16.77 -0.15 0.66
N ALA A 467 -16.65 -0.92 -0.42
CA ALA A 467 -17.08 -0.46 -1.75
C ALA A 467 -18.56 -0.69 -2.06
N ASP A 468 -19.30 -1.33 -1.14
CA ASP A 468 -20.74 -1.59 -1.28
C ASP A 468 -21.56 -0.60 -0.44
N ASP A 469 -21.32 -0.55 0.87
CA ASP A 469 -22.02 0.34 1.82
C ASP A 469 -21.39 1.76 1.89
N TRP A 470 -20.24 1.98 1.27
CA TRP A 470 -19.41 3.20 1.36
C TRP A 470 -18.93 3.58 2.78
N THR A 471 -19.19 2.72 3.79
CA THR A 471 -18.77 2.94 5.17
C THR A 471 -17.25 2.88 5.33
N LEU A 472 -16.70 3.76 6.16
CA LEU A 472 -15.37 3.61 6.76
C LEU A 472 -15.28 2.25 7.48
N VAL A 473 -14.15 1.56 7.31
CA VAL A 473 -13.83 0.26 7.94
C VAL A 473 -12.75 0.44 9.00
N GLN A 474 -11.67 1.12 8.64
CA GLN A 474 -10.50 1.33 9.49
C GLN A 474 -9.81 2.67 9.13
N THR A 475 -9.21 3.31 10.13
CA THR A 475 -8.34 4.50 9.95
C THR A 475 -6.95 4.18 10.44
N LEU A 476 -5.97 4.21 9.53
CA LEU A 476 -4.56 4.02 9.83
C LEU A 476 -3.93 5.39 10.13
N SER A 477 -3.71 5.65 11.42
CA SER A 477 -3.10 6.88 11.92
C SER A 477 -1.69 6.60 12.48
N GLY A 478 -0.66 6.85 11.66
CA GLY A 478 0.75 6.70 12.08
C GLY A 478 1.73 7.66 11.40
N HIS A 479 1.24 8.57 10.54
CA HIS A 479 2.09 9.48 9.78
C HIS A 479 2.22 10.84 10.48
N THR A 480 3.45 11.36 10.57
CA THR A 480 3.73 12.68 11.16
C THR A 480 3.35 13.82 10.22
N GLY A 481 3.52 13.62 8.91
CA GLY A 481 3.21 14.55 7.83
C GLY A 481 2.07 14.07 6.91
N PRO A 482 1.66 14.91 5.94
CA PRO A 482 0.55 14.60 5.02
C PRO A 482 0.89 13.40 4.14
N VAL A 483 -0.06 12.47 3.95
CA VAL A 483 0.16 11.30 3.10
C VAL A 483 -0.11 11.69 1.65
N THR A 484 0.88 11.52 0.77
CA THR A 484 0.82 11.90 -0.65
C THR A 484 0.33 10.79 -1.58
N SER A 485 0.46 9.53 -1.18
CA SER A 485 0.13 8.36 -2.01
C SER A 485 -0.15 7.12 -1.17
N VAL A 486 -0.96 6.21 -1.70
CA VAL A 486 -1.20 4.89 -1.11
C VAL A 486 -1.33 3.82 -2.19
N ASP A 487 -0.92 2.60 -1.86
CA ASP A 487 -1.10 1.42 -2.71
C ASP A 487 -1.33 0.17 -1.84
N TYR A 488 -1.77 -0.93 -2.46
CA TYR A 488 -2.03 -2.20 -1.78
C TYR A 488 -1.27 -3.35 -2.45
N SER A 489 -0.94 -4.41 -1.69
CA SER A 489 -0.47 -5.66 -2.29
C SER A 489 -1.64 -6.42 -2.91
N ARG A 490 -1.42 -7.00 -4.09
CA ARG A 490 -2.42 -7.86 -4.76
C ARG A 490 -2.62 -9.18 -4.02
N ASP A 491 -1.59 -9.63 -3.30
CA ASP A 491 -1.64 -10.86 -2.53
C ASP A 491 -2.26 -10.63 -1.15
N GLY A 492 -3.10 -11.58 -0.72
CA GLY A 492 -3.88 -11.49 0.52
C GLY A 492 -3.26 -12.23 1.71
N SER A 493 -2.12 -12.90 1.54
CA SER A 493 -1.40 -13.68 2.55
C SER A 493 -0.03 -13.06 2.92
N GLN A 494 0.04 -11.75 3.13
CA GLN A 494 1.25 -11.06 3.63
C GLN A 494 1.54 -11.34 5.12
N TRP A 495 1.57 -12.62 5.50
CA TRP A 495 1.94 -13.13 6.83
C TRP A 495 3.06 -14.19 6.74
N ALA A 496 3.87 -14.13 5.70
CA ALA A 496 5.22 -14.68 5.70
C ALA A 496 6.12 -13.75 6.53
N PHE A 497 6.51 -14.19 7.72
CA PHE A 497 7.44 -13.47 8.59
C PHE A 497 8.82 -13.36 7.90
N SER A 498 9.47 -12.21 8.01
CA SER A 498 10.86 -12.06 7.58
C SER A 498 11.78 -12.90 8.46
N GLN A 499 12.87 -13.43 7.89
CA GLN A 499 13.91 -14.11 8.67
C GLN A 499 14.50 -13.20 9.76
N ASP A 500 14.48 -11.88 9.56
CA ASP A 500 14.92 -10.90 10.55
C ASP A 500 13.91 -10.72 11.70
N GLU A 501 12.60 -10.85 11.43
CA GLU A 501 11.56 -10.88 12.49
C GLU A 501 11.65 -12.15 13.33
N ILE A 502 12.04 -13.28 12.71
CA ILE A 502 12.40 -14.51 13.44
C ILE A 502 13.62 -14.25 14.34
N ASN A 503 14.62 -13.53 13.85
CA ASN A 503 15.82 -13.18 14.61
C ASN A 503 15.56 -12.14 15.71
N SER A 504 14.50 -11.31 15.58
CA SER A 504 14.09 -10.31 16.57
C SER A 504 12.95 -10.78 17.48
N SER A 505 12.75 -12.09 17.65
CA SER A 505 11.69 -12.61 18.53
C SER A 505 11.89 -12.10 19.98
N PRO A 506 10.81 -11.90 20.78
CA PRO A 506 10.92 -11.49 22.18
C PRO A 506 11.82 -12.44 23.01
N THR A 507 11.86 -13.72 22.64
CA THR A 507 12.72 -14.73 23.26
C THR A 507 14.21 -14.48 22.97
N ILE A 508 14.57 -14.02 21.76
CA ILE A 508 15.97 -13.68 21.41
C ILE A 508 16.36 -12.32 21.99
N LEU A 509 15.45 -11.32 21.95
CA LEU A 509 15.66 -10.00 22.56
C LEU A 509 15.90 -10.09 24.08
N ASP A 510 15.27 -11.06 24.75
CA ASP A 510 15.52 -11.38 26.16
C ASP A 510 16.77 -12.26 26.42
N GLY A 511 17.61 -12.47 25.40
CA GLY A 511 18.98 -12.99 25.56
C GLY A 511 19.19 -14.48 25.27
N ILE A 512 18.18 -15.21 24.76
CA ILE A 512 18.35 -16.61 24.34
C ILE A 512 18.95 -16.66 22.93
N ALA A 513 20.05 -17.41 22.77
CA ALA A 513 20.73 -17.53 21.48
C ALA A 513 19.82 -18.18 20.41
N PRO A 514 19.82 -17.71 19.13
CA PRO A 514 18.95 -18.25 18.08
C PRO A 514 19.11 -19.76 17.81
N SER A 515 20.28 -20.35 18.10
CA SER A 515 20.51 -21.79 18.03
C SER A 515 19.80 -22.57 19.15
N GLU A 516 19.73 -22.02 20.36
CA GLU A 516 18.95 -22.60 21.46
C GLU A 516 17.45 -22.37 21.25
N GLU A 517 17.07 -21.23 20.66
CA GLU A 517 15.70 -20.90 20.31
C GLU A 517 15.13 -21.91 19.29
N ARG A 518 15.85 -22.16 18.17
CA ARG A 518 15.56 -23.24 17.22
C ARG A 518 15.44 -24.62 17.90
N LEU A 519 16.34 -24.94 18.83
CA LEU A 519 16.33 -26.19 19.60
C LEU A 519 15.10 -26.30 20.53
N ARG A 520 14.64 -25.22 21.15
CA ARG A 520 13.43 -25.18 21.98
C ARG A 520 12.17 -25.36 21.13
N ARG A 521 12.10 -24.70 19.95
CA ARG A 521 10.98 -24.89 19.01
C ARG A 521 10.87 -26.35 18.54
N ALA A 522 11.97 -26.92 18.05
CA ALA A 522 12.01 -28.31 17.57
C ALA A 522 11.62 -29.33 18.66
N LYS A 523 12.02 -29.10 19.93
CA LYS A 523 11.59 -29.93 21.08
C LYS A 523 10.09 -29.86 21.35
N GLY A 524 9.50 -28.65 21.30
CA GLY A 524 8.07 -28.45 21.49
C GLY A 524 7.23 -29.16 20.42
N ILE A 525 7.66 -29.11 19.15
CA ILE A 525 6.90 -29.70 18.04
C ILE A 525 7.12 -31.21 17.95
N ASN A 526 8.31 -31.72 18.25
CA ASN A 526 8.52 -33.15 18.46
C ASN A 526 7.66 -33.70 19.62
N PHE A 527 7.40 -32.90 20.67
CA PHE A 527 6.47 -33.28 21.74
C PHE A 527 5.02 -33.38 21.25
N ILE A 528 4.55 -32.41 20.44
CA ILE A 528 3.25 -32.46 19.76
C ILE A 528 3.12 -33.75 18.94
N TYR A 529 4.12 -34.08 18.12
CA TYR A 529 4.11 -35.30 17.31
C TYR A 529 4.12 -36.59 18.15
N GLN A 530 4.89 -36.65 19.24
CA GLN A 530 4.92 -37.83 20.12
C GLN A 530 3.58 -38.05 20.84
N ALA A 531 2.90 -36.99 21.28
CA ALA A 531 1.55 -37.08 21.81
C ALA A 531 0.51 -37.45 20.72
N GLY A 532 0.59 -36.83 19.54
CA GLY A 532 -0.31 -37.08 18.42
C GLY A 532 -0.28 -38.53 17.90
N VAL A 533 0.91 -39.11 17.76
CA VAL A 533 1.09 -40.52 17.38
C VAL A 533 0.64 -41.47 18.49
N ALA A 534 0.80 -41.10 19.77
CA ALA A 534 0.29 -41.89 20.90
C ALA A 534 -1.25 -41.85 21.05
N LEU A 535 -1.93 -40.99 20.28
CA LEU A 535 -3.38 -40.78 20.32
C LEU A 535 -4.10 -41.19 19.03
N ASP A 536 -3.40 -41.56 17.97
CA ASP A 536 -3.94 -41.65 16.60
C ASP A 536 -4.75 -40.38 16.23
N LEU A 537 -4.07 -39.21 16.23
CA LEU A 537 -4.61 -37.95 15.73
C LEU A 537 -4.28 -37.75 14.23
N PRO A 538 -5.16 -37.11 13.45
CA PRO A 538 -4.91 -36.87 12.03
C PRO A 538 -3.83 -35.81 11.82
N GLN A 539 -3.00 -35.97 10.78
CA GLN A 539 -1.84 -35.11 10.52
C GLN A 539 -2.19 -33.62 10.32
N ILE A 540 -3.44 -33.33 9.97
CA ILE A 540 -4.01 -31.98 9.86
C ILE A 540 -3.95 -31.27 11.22
N THR A 541 -4.51 -31.87 12.30
CA THR A 541 -4.42 -31.32 13.67
C THR A 541 -2.99 -31.08 14.12
N LEU A 542 -2.04 -31.93 13.71
CA LEU A 542 -0.64 -31.83 14.15
C LEU A 542 0.10 -30.68 13.45
N TRP A 543 -0.25 -30.38 12.20
CA TRP A 543 0.19 -29.16 11.51
C TRP A 543 -0.42 -27.90 12.15
N VAL A 544 -1.73 -27.90 12.39
CA VAL A 544 -2.46 -26.80 13.04
C VAL A 544 -1.85 -26.50 14.42
N ALA A 545 -1.61 -27.53 15.24
CA ALA A 545 -0.93 -27.41 16.52
C ALA A 545 0.53 -26.90 16.39
N GLY A 546 1.28 -27.37 15.39
CA GLY A 546 2.63 -26.88 15.11
C GLY A 546 2.67 -25.40 14.76
N VAL A 547 1.72 -24.92 13.95
CA VAL A 547 1.59 -23.50 13.58
C VAL A 547 1.14 -22.64 14.77
N PHE A 548 0.15 -23.08 15.56
CA PHE A 548 -0.25 -22.38 16.80
C PHE A 548 0.93 -22.25 17.78
N PHE A 549 1.68 -23.33 17.98
CA PHE A 549 2.88 -23.31 18.83
C PHE A 549 3.92 -22.32 18.30
N HIS A 550 4.24 -22.34 17.00
CA HIS A 550 5.19 -21.41 16.38
C HIS A 550 4.76 -19.95 16.48
N ARG A 551 3.49 -19.64 16.21
CA ARG A 551 2.97 -18.27 16.25
C ARG A 551 2.92 -17.71 17.67
N PHE A 552 2.51 -18.51 18.65
CA PHE A 552 2.58 -18.12 20.07
C PHE A 552 4.05 -17.93 20.53
N PHE A 553 4.98 -18.75 20.04
CA PHE A 553 6.42 -18.58 20.32
C PHE A 553 6.96 -17.21 19.85
N MET A 554 6.43 -16.64 18.75
CA MET A 554 6.80 -15.29 18.30
C MET A 554 6.27 -14.17 19.20
N ARG A 555 5.20 -14.40 19.98
CA ARG A 555 4.51 -13.37 20.77
C ARG A 555 4.91 -13.36 22.26
N VAL A 556 5.67 -14.37 22.72
CA VAL A 556 6.02 -14.56 24.13
C VAL A 556 7.52 -14.79 24.34
N SER A 557 8.05 -14.27 25.44
CA SER A 557 9.42 -14.56 25.90
C SER A 557 9.49 -15.88 26.66
N MET A 558 10.44 -16.74 26.27
CA MET A 558 10.76 -17.99 26.96
C MET A 558 11.94 -17.86 27.93
N ALA A 559 12.29 -16.64 28.35
CA ALA A 559 13.35 -16.39 29.33
C ALA A 559 12.86 -16.76 30.75
N PRO A 560 13.44 -17.78 31.41
CA PRO A 560 12.97 -18.22 32.74
C PRO A 560 13.19 -17.15 33.82
N GLU A 561 14.15 -16.24 33.61
CA GLU A 561 14.44 -15.11 34.50
C GLU A 561 13.35 -14.03 34.49
N LYS A 562 12.46 -14.02 33.47
CA LYS A 562 11.35 -13.08 33.31
C LYS A 562 9.96 -13.75 33.35
N GLN A 563 9.82 -14.82 34.14
CA GLN A 563 8.57 -15.62 34.25
C GLN A 563 8.15 -16.34 32.95
N GLY A 564 9.07 -16.54 31.99
CA GLY A 564 8.78 -17.17 30.70
C GLY A 564 8.21 -18.59 30.81
N ILE A 565 7.27 -18.92 29.92
CA ILE A 565 6.50 -20.17 29.94
C ILE A 565 7.35 -21.35 29.46
N HIS A 566 7.16 -22.53 30.05
CA HIS A 566 7.88 -23.73 29.60
C HIS A 566 7.33 -24.28 28.27
N HIS A 567 8.19 -24.51 27.28
CA HIS A 567 7.83 -24.91 25.92
C HIS A 567 6.90 -26.14 25.80
N TYR A 568 7.01 -27.15 26.68
CA TYR A 568 6.06 -28.28 26.68
C TYR A 568 4.63 -27.90 27.10
N ASN A 569 4.44 -26.85 27.90
CA ASN A 569 3.12 -26.39 28.31
C ASN A 569 2.40 -25.76 27.11
N ILE A 570 3.12 -24.92 26.35
CA ILE A 570 2.64 -24.31 25.10
C ILE A 570 2.38 -25.39 24.04
N ALA A 571 3.25 -26.40 23.94
CA ALA A 571 3.04 -27.51 23.03
C ALA A 571 1.77 -28.32 23.37
N ALA A 572 1.47 -28.48 24.67
CA ALA A 572 0.25 -29.12 25.12
C ALA A 572 -1.01 -28.28 24.87
N THR A 573 -0.97 -26.95 25.08
CA THR A 573 -2.11 -26.07 24.76
C THR A 573 -2.35 -25.95 23.27
N ALA A 574 -1.30 -25.84 22.46
CA ALA A 574 -1.41 -25.80 21.00
C ALA A 574 -2.10 -27.06 20.45
N LEU A 575 -1.72 -28.24 20.95
CA LEU A 575 -2.35 -29.51 20.59
C LEU A 575 -3.79 -29.62 21.10
N PHE A 576 -4.07 -29.16 22.32
CA PHE A 576 -5.42 -29.15 22.87
C PHE A 576 -6.37 -28.23 22.06
N LEU A 577 -5.91 -27.03 21.72
CA LEU A 577 -6.66 -26.07 20.91
C LEU A 577 -6.88 -26.57 19.47
N ALA A 578 -5.88 -27.17 18.83
CA ALA A 578 -6.02 -27.78 17.51
C ALA A 578 -7.05 -28.94 17.50
N ASN A 579 -7.10 -29.77 18.54
CA ASN A 579 -8.13 -30.81 18.64
C ASN A 579 -9.54 -30.23 18.91
N LYS A 580 -9.63 -29.09 19.59
CA LYS A 580 -10.89 -28.37 19.87
C LYS A 580 -11.49 -27.73 18.60
N THR A 581 -10.65 -27.34 17.64
CA THR A 581 -11.06 -26.65 16.40
C THR A 581 -11.55 -27.58 15.30
N GLU A 582 -11.03 -28.81 15.19
CA GLU A 582 -11.52 -29.82 14.24
C GLU A 582 -12.73 -30.63 14.76
N GLU A 583 -13.53 -30.08 15.67
CA GLU A 583 -14.73 -30.68 16.33
C GLU A 583 -14.51 -32.06 17.01
N ASN A 584 -13.28 -32.55 17.09
CA ASN A 584 -12.88 -33.85 17.63
C ASN A 584 -12.85 -33.89 19.18
N CYS A 585 -13.87 -33.30 19.82
CA CYS A 585 -14.00 -33.07 21.26
C CYS A 585 -14.13 -34.32 22.14
N ARG A 586 -13.81 -35.52 21.64
CA ARG A 586 -13.95 -36.81 22.35
C ARG A 586 -12.69 -37.30 23.06
N LYS A 587 -11.51 -36.69 22.82
CA LYS A 587 -10.19 -37.17 23.34
C LYS A 587 -9.56 -36.30 24.44
N THR A 588 -10.25 -35.29 25.01
CA THR A 588 -9.67 -34.33 25.98
C THR A 588 -8.97 -34.99 27.18
N LYS A 589 -9.59 -36.01 27.81
CA LYS A 589 -8.96 -36.76 28.92
C LYS A 589 -7.68 -37.45 28.45
N ASP A 590 -7.73 -38.09 27.30
CA ASP A 590 -6.62 -38.88 26.74
C ASP A 590 -5.46 -37.98 26.32
N ILE A 591 -5.74 -36.76 25.83
CA ILE A 591 -4.73 -35.73 25.54
C ILE A 591 -3.97 -35.38 26.82
N ILE A 592 -4.65 -35.08 27.93
CA ILE A 592 -3.98 -34.70 29.20
C ILE A 592 -3.14 -35.88 29.73
N ILE A 593 -3.67 -37.11 29.65
CA ILE A 593 -2.96 -38.33 30.08
C ILE A 593 -1.74 -38.63 29.20
N THR A 594 -1.84 -38.48 27.87
CA THR A 594 -0.72 -38.75 26.95
C THR A 594 0.35 -37.66 27.00
N VAL A 595 -0.05 -36.38 27.04
CA VAL A 595 0.83 -35.23 27.31
C VAL A 595 1.68 -35.47 28.56
N ALA A 596 1.07 -35.88 29.68
CA ALA A 596 1.79 -36.15 30.92
C ALA A 596 2.76 -37.36 30.82
N LYS A 597 2.35 -38.45 30.16
CA LYS A 597 3.22 -39.62 29.89
C LYS A 597 4.44 -39.26 29.02
N VAL A 598 4.23 -38.50 27.95
CA VAL A 598 5.30 -38.07 27.02
C VAL A 598 6.24 -37.09 27.73
N ALA A 599 5.73 -36.17 28.55
CA ALA A 599 6.55 -35.22 29.32
C ALA A 599 7.51 -35.93 30.29
N GLN A 600 7.07 -37.02 30.91
CA GLN A 600 7.92 -37.86 31.77
C GLN A 600 8.73 -38.92 31.01
N LYS A 601 8.52 -39.08 29.69
CA LYS A 601 9.11 -40.13 28.84
C LYS A 601 8.86 -41.54 29.36
N ASN A 602 7.73 -41.77 30.02
CA ASN A 602 7.37 -43.03 30.64
C ASN A 602 5.99 -43.50 30.20
N ASN A 603 5.94 -44.26 29.10
CA ASN A 603 4.70 -44.78 28.52
C ASN A 603 3.95 -45.74 29.48
N ASN A 604 4.66 -46.34 30.44
CA ASN A 604 4.12 -47.29 31.42
C ASN A 604 3.54 -46.60 32.67
N LEU A 605 3.59 -45.26 32.77
CA LEU A 605 3.04 -44.54 33.93
C LEU A 605 1.52 -44.62 33.95
N ILE A 606 0.94 -45.08 35.07
CA ILE A 606 -0.50 -45.12 35.26
C ILE A 606 -0.97 -43.76 35.76
N ILE A 607 -1.56 -42.97 34.84
CA ILE A 607 -2.15 -41.66 35.10
C ILE A 607 -3.66 -41.79 34.90
N ASP A 608 -4.42 -41.35 35.90
CA ASP A 608 -5.89 -41.26 35.86
C ASP A 608 -6.35 -39.99 36.58
N GLU A 609 -7.66 -39.70 36.56
CA GLU A 609 -8.28 -38.46 37.07
C GLU A 609 -8.02 -38.18 38.56
N GLN A 610 -7.64 -39.17 39.37
CA GLN A 610 -7.27 -38.96 40.77
C GLN A 610 -5.77 -38.61 40.97
N SER A 611 -4.97 -38.65 39.91
CA SER A 611 -3.54 -38.33 39.99
C SER A 611 -3.30 -36.81 40.05
N LYS A 612 -2.37 -36.38 40.91
CA LYS A 612 -1.98 -34.95 41.02
C LYS A 612 -1.40 -34.39 39.72
N GLU A 613 -0.85 -35.26 38.88
CA GLU A 613 -0.20 -34.90 37.62
C GLU A 613 -1.20 -34.62 36.51
N TYR A 614 -2.32 -35.37 36.46
CA TYR A 614 -3.45 -35.08 35.58
C TYR A 614 -4.02 -33.68 35.85
N TRP A 615 -4.30 -33.35 37.12
CA TRP A 615 -4.78 -32.01 37.49
C TRP A 615 -3.75 -30.92 37.19
N ARG A 616 -2.48 -31.12 37.56
CA ARG A 616 -1.41 -30.15 37.25
C ARG A 616 -1.32 -29.83 35.75
N TRP A 617 -1.42 -30.84 34.88
CA TRP A 617 -1.41 -30.64 33.43
C TRP A 617 -2.72 -30.03 32.92
N ARG A 618 -3.88 -30.51 33.39
CA ARG A 618 -5.20 -29.94 33.07
C ARG A 618 -5.24 -28.44 33.37
N ASP A 619 -4.93 -28.07 34.60
CA ASP A 619 -5.08 -26.71 35.09
C ASP A 619 -4.07 -25.78 34.37
N SER A 620 -2.83 -26.26 34.17
CA SER A 620 -1.85 -25.53 33.36
C SER A 620 -2.25 -25.39 31.89
N ILE A 621 -2.95 -26.36 31.29
CA ILE A 621 -3.44 -26.27 29.92
C ILE A 621 -4.57 -25.24 29.84
N LEU A 622 -5.50 -25.22 30.80
CA LEU A 622 -6.62 -24.28 30.81
C LEU A 622 -6.15 -22.83 31.04
N THR A 623 -5.26 -22.58 32.02
CA THR A 623 -4.70 -21.23 32.24
C THR A 623 -3.96 -20.69 31.02
N TYR A 624 -3.21 -21.53 30.30
CA TYR A 624 -2.54 -21.11 29.08
C TYR A 624 -3.43 -21.18 27.83
N GLU A 625 -4.59 -21.84 27.86
CA GLU A 625 -5.58 -21.76 26.77
C GLU A 625 -6.16 -20.35 26.67
N GLU A 626 -6.52 -19.74 27.80
CA GLU A 626 -7.03 -18.37 27.86
C GLU A 626 -5.98 -17.38 27.31
N VAL A 627 -4.74 -17.42 27.82
CA VAL A 627 -3.62 -16.58 27.33
C VAL A 627 -3.32 -16.84 25.84
N MET A 628 -3.41 -18.09 25.38
CA MET A 628 -3.17 -18.44 23.97
C MET A 628 -4.30 -17.96 23.06
N LEU A 629 -5.55 -17.92 23.54
CA LEU A 629 -6.68 -17.33 22.82
C LEU A 629 -6.62 -15.79 22.81
N GLU A 630 -6.23 -15.16 23.92
CA GLU A 630 -6.00 -13.70 23.98
C GLU A 630 -4.84 -13.25 23.08
N GLN A 631 -3.87 -14.12 22.79
CA GLN A 631 -2.71 -13.80 21.96
C GLN A 631 -2.78 -14.32 20.52
N LEU A 632 -3.64 -15.29 20.20
CA LEU A 632 -3.89 -15.73 18.81
C LEU A 632 -5.17 -15.13 18.21
N THR A 633 -6.12 -14.72 19.04
CA THR A 633 -7.41 -14.02 18.78
C THR A 633 -8.31 -14.55 17.66
N PHE A 634 -7.83 -14.60 16.42
CA PHE A 634 -8.61 -14.95 15.22
C PHE A 634 -7.97 -16.04 14.34
N ASP A 635 -6.77 -16.52 14.68
CA ASP A 635 -5.90 -17.39 13.85
C ASP A 635 -6.40 -18.82 13.56
N LEU A 636 -7.67 -19.13 13.80
CA LEU A 636 -8.21 -20.50 13.84
C LEU A 636 -8.37 -21.16 12.45
N MET A 637 -8.22 -20.42 11.34
CA MET A 637 -8.19 -20.97 9.97
C MET A 637 -6.76 -20.99 9.41
N ILE A 638 -6.02 -22.06 9.69
CA ILE A 638 -4.69 -22.33 9.13
C ILE A 638 -4.83 -23.14 7.84
N ASP A 639 -4.30 -22.63 6.72
CA ASP A 639 -4.24 -23.39 5.47
C ASP A 639 -3.24 -24.57 5.57
N ASN A 640 -3.53 -25.65 4.85
CA ASN A 640 -2.97 -26.96 5.14
C ASN A 640 -2.20 -27.58 3.95
N PRO A 641 -0.89 -27.87 4.10
CA PRO A 641 -0.06 -28.36 3.00
C PRO A 641 -0.43 -29.78 2.58
N TYR A 642 -1.04 -30.62 3.44
CA TYR A 642 -1.41 -31.98 3.06
C TYR A 642 -2.59 -32.02 2.09
N ARG A 643 -3.52 -31.05 2.17
CA ARG A 643 -4.59 -30.87 1.18
C ARG A 643 -3.99 -30.40 -0.15
N ASN A 644 -3.26 -29.28 -0.11
CA ASN A 644 -2.61 -28.71 -1.30
C ASN A 644 -1.70 -29.75 -1.98
N LEU A 645 -0.91 -30.53 -1.23
CA LEU A 645 -0.08 -31.61 -1.76
C LEU A 645 -0.88 -32.71 -2.47
N PHE A 646 -2.04 -33.10 -1.94
CA PHE A 646 -2.89 -34.10 -2.60
C PHE A 646 -3.46 -33.58 -3.92
N ASP A 647 -3.95 -32.33 -3.92
CA ASP A 647 -4.52 -31.68 -5.10
C ASP A 647 -3.45 -31.44 -6.19
N LEU A 648 -2.23 -31.03 -5.80
CA LEU A 648 -1.08 -30.86 -6.70
C LEU A 648 -0.57 -32.20 -7.27
N LEU A 649 -0.51 -33.27 -6.45
CA LEU A 649 -0.20 -34.62 -6.95
C LEU A 649 -1.30 -35.17 -7.87
N GLY A 650 -2.55 -34.71 -7.70
CA GLY A 650 -3.65 -34.93 -8.63
C GLY A 650 -3.42 -34.27 -9.98
N GLN A 651 -3.00 -32.99 -9.98
CA GLN A 651 -2.70 -32.21 -11.19
C GLN A 651 -1.51 -32.75 -12.01
N LEU A 652 -0.60 -33.50 -11.38
CA LEU A 652 0.49 -34.22 -12.05
C LEU A 652 0.17 -35.69 -12.38
N GLU A 653 -1.03 -36.19 -12.04
CA GLU A 653 -1.43 -37.62 -12.12
C GLU A 653 -0.60 -38.62 -11.28
N ILE A 654 0.46 -38.14 -10.60
CA ILE A 654 1.44 -38.90 -9.81
C ILE A 654 0.84 -39.57 -8.56
N VAL A 655 -0.41 -39.26 -8.16
CA VAL A 655 -1.09 -39.81 -6.96
C VAL A 655 -0.82 -41.30 -6.72
N HIS A 656 -0.85 -42.12 -7.77
CA HIS A 656 -0.62 -43.57 -7.72
C HIS A 656 0.75 -43.99 -7.16
N ASN A 657 1.77 -43.14 -7.26
CA ASN A 657 3.12 -43.40 -6.80
C ASN A 657 3.23 -43.31 -5.26
N LYS A 658 3.20 -44.48 -4.60
CA LYS A 658 3.31 -44.58 -3.14
C LYS A 658 4.65 -44.08 -2.60
N GLN A 659 5.77 -44.22 -3.33
CA GLN A 659 7.09 -43.85 -2.82
C GLN A 659 7.24 -42.31 -2.76
N LEU A 660 6.98 -41.63 -3.87
CA LEU A 660 7.05 -40.17 -3.95
C LEU A 660 6.05 -39.53 -2.98
N ARG A 661 4.80 -40.04 -2.91
CA ARG A 661 3.79 -39.52 -1.96
C ARG A 661 4.24 -39.63 -0.49
N GLN A 662 4.86 -40.74 -0.10
CA GLN A 662 5.35 -40.94 1.28
C GLN A 662 6.57 -40.07 1.61
N ALA A 663 7.48 -39.85 0.65
CA ALA A 663 8.60 -38.93 0.82
C ALA A 663 8.14 -37.45 0.93
N ALA A 664 7.14 -37.05 0.15
CA ALA A 664 6.55 -35.71 0.26
C ALA A 664 5.81 -35.51 1.60
N TRP A 665 5.05 -36.52 2.05
CA TRP A 665 4.44 -36.49 3.39
C TRP A 665 5.49 -36.40 4.51
N ALA A 666 6.62 -37.12 4.41
CA ALA A 666 7.72 -37.00 5.38
C ALA A 666 8.32 -35.58 5.40
N PHE A 667 8.52 -34.95 4.25
CA PHE A 667 9.00 -33.56 4.18
C PHE A 667 8.03 -32.58 4.85
N CYS A 668 6.71 -32.71 4.63
CA CYS A 668 5.73 -31.87 5.31
C CYS A 668 5.73 -32.05 6.85
N ASN A 669 6.01 -33.26 7.35
CA ASN A 669 6.14 -33.53 8.78
C ASN A 669 7.37 -32.80 9.36
N ASP A 670 8.53 -32.97 8.71
CA ASP A 670 9.79 -32.37 9.14
C ASP A 670 9.78 -30.84 8.99
N ALA A 671 9.08 -30.29 8.00
CA ALA A 671 8.91 -28.85 7.81
C ALA A 671 8.31 -28.17 9.04
N CYS A 672 7.38 -28.82 9.76
CA CYS A 672 6.87 -28.29 11.04
C CYS A 672 7.97 -28.10 12.09
N LEU A 673 9.00 -28.95 12.13
CA LEU A 673 10.10 -28.85 13.11
C LEU A 673 11.01 -27.62 12.85
N THR A 674 10.88 -27.01 11.67
CA THR A 674 11.59 -25.80 11.24
C THR A 674 10.70 -24.56 11.30
N THR A 675 11.24 -23.39 10.97
CA THR A 675 10.49 -22.12 10.86
C THR A 675 9.70 -21.98 9.54
N LEU A 676 9.74 -22.95 8.62
CA LEU A 676 9.04 -22.85 7.33
C LEU A 676 7.54 -22.51 7.42
N PRO A 677 6.75 -23.00 8.39
CA PRO A 677 5.33 -22.62 8.51
C PRO A 677 5.08 -21.16 8.93
N LEU A 678 6.15 -20.38 9.17
CA LEU A 678 6.12 -18.93 9.36
C LEU A 678 6.72 -18.16 8.18
N LEU A 679 7.62 -18.78 7.41
CA LEU A 679 8.35 -18.15 6.30
C LEU A 679 7.61 -18.24 4.95
N MET A 680 6.69 -19.20 4.80
CA MET A 680 6.12 -19.57 3.50
C MET A 680 4.68 -20.11 3.60
N ASP A 681 3.88 -19.84 2.56
CA ASP A 681 2.52 -20.35 2.44
C ASP A 681 2.47 -21.88 2.26
N ALA A 682 1.40 -22.49 2.77
CA ALA A 682 1.22 -23.95 2.79
C ALA A 682 1.25 -24.61 1.39
N ARG A 683 0.90 -23.86 0.34
CA ARG A 683 1.05 -24.31 -1.06
C ARG A 683 2.51 -24.42 -1.49
N ASP A 684 3.34 -23.43 -1.19
CA ASP A 684 4.75 -23.43 -1.60
C ASP A 684 5.54 -24.51 -0.83
N VAL A 685 5.18 -24.75 0.44
CA VAL A 685 5.68 -25.90 1.22
C VAL A 685 5.30 -27.24 0.56
N ALA A 686 4.07 -27.37 0.05
CA ALA A 686 3.61 -28.58 -0.64
C ALA A 686 4.35 -28.82 -1.98
N ILE A 687 4.60 -27.77 -2.78
CA ILE A 687 5.39 -27.89 -4.03
C ILE A 687 6.84 -28.27 -3.70
N SER A 688 7.42 -27.66 -2.66
CA SER A 688 8.76 -28.00 -2.16
C SER A 688 8.86 -29.46 -1.69
N ALA A 689 7.79 -30.00 -1.11
CA ALA A 689 7.70 -31.41 -0.70
C ALA A 689 7.73 -32.38 -1.90
N ILE A 690 7.04 -32.05 -2.99
CA ILE A 690 7.09 -32.83 -4.25
C ILE A 690 8.52 -32.80 -4.81
N PHE A 691 9.17 -31.64 -4.79
CA PHE A 691 10.54 -31.50 -5.27
C PHE A 691 11.52 -32.35 -4.46
N PHE A 692 11.52 -32.23 -3.12
CA PHE A 692 12.36 -33.05 -2.25
C PHE A 692 12.10 -34.55 -2.45
N ALA A 693 10.83 -34.95 -2.62
CA ALA A 693 10.46 -36.34 -2.87
C ALA A 693 11.02 -36.88 -4.19
N SER A 694 11.01 -36.08 -5.27
CA SER A 694 11.57 -36.47 -6.57
C SER A 694 13.07 -36.81 -6.48
N ILE A 695 13.86 -35.94 -5.84
CA ILE A 695 15.31 -36.16 -5.63
C ILE A 695 15.57 -37.30 -4.65
N HIS A 696 14.89 -37.35 -3.50
CA HIS A 696 15.09 -38.42 -2.51
C HIS A 696 14.75 -39.81 -3.07
N THR A 697 13.83 -39.91 -4.03
CA THR A 697 13.47 -41.19 -4.68
C THR A 697 14.22 -41.45 -5.99
N ASN A 698 15.03 -40.49 -6.48
CA ASN A 698 15.58 -40.46 -7.84
C ASN A 698 14.53 -40.71 -8.93
N GLN A 699 13.31 -40.18 -8.74
CA GLN A 699 12.20 -40.30 -9.68
C GLN A 699 11.95 -38.95 -10.35
N GLN A 700 12.23 -38.92 -11.65
CA GLN A 700 12.00 -37.74 -12.47
C GLN A 700 10.51 -37.57 -12.79
N ILE A 701 10.06 -36.32 -12.76
CA ILE A 701 8.70 -35.90 -13.10
C ILE A 701 8.70 -35.39 -14.54
N ASP A 702 7.73 -35.82 -15.34
CA ASP A 702 7.60 -35.45 -16.75
C ASP A 702 7.26 -33.95 -16.91
N ASP A 703 7.87 -33.28 -17.89
CA ASP A 703 7.61 -31.85 -18.20
C ASP A 703 6.23 -31.68 -18.88
N PHE A 704 5.27 -31.04 -18.21
CA PHE A 704 3.89 -30.88 -18.71
C PHE A 704 3.77 -29.74 -19.73
N LYS A 705 3.20 -30.03 -20.91
CA LYS A 705 3.01 -29.08 -22.03
C LYS A 705 4.30 -28.42 -22.55
N GLY A 706 5.48 -28.97 -22.21
CA GLY A 706 6.78 -28.38 -22.52
C GLY A 706 7.29 -27.37 -21.48
N GLU A 707 6.54 -27.13 -20.41
CA GLU A 707 6.96 -26.35 -19.24
C GLU A 707 7.45 -27.29 -18.13
N ALA A 708 8.42 -26.82 -17.33
CA ALA A 708 8.88 -27.56 -16.16
C ALA A 708 7.74 -27.72 -15.15
N TRP A 709 7.61 -28.91 -14.55
CA TRP A 709 6.44 -29.27 -13.72
C TRP A 709 6.18 -28.30 -12.55
N TRP A 710 7.23 -27.70 -11.95
CA TRP A 710 7.06 -26.70 -10.89
C TRP A 710 6.46 -25.38 -11.39
N LYS A 711 6.79 -24.98 -12.63
CA LYS A 711 6.20 -23.79 -13.28
C LYS A 711 4.74 -24.05 -13.65
N TYR A 712 4.41 -25.25 -14.13
CA TYR A 712 3.02 -25.69 -14.35
C TYR A 712 2.17 -25.64 -13.07
N LEU A 713 2.74 -26.05 -11.92
CA LEU A 713 2.10 -25.93 -10.60
C LEU A 713 2.12 -24.50 -10.01
N LYS A 714 2.67 -23.52 -10.73
CA LYS A 714 2.88 -22.11 -10.32
C LYS A 714 3.74 -21.94 -9.05
N GLY A 715 4.71 -22.83 -8.81
CA GLY A 715 5.69 -22.69 -7.73
C GLY A 715 6.85 -21.78 -8.12
N SER A 716 7.20 -20.82 -7.27
CA SER A 716 8.34 -19.92 -7.49
C SER A 716 9.67 -20.57 -7.07
N GLU A 717 10.66 -20.50 -7.97
CA GLU A 717 11.95 -21.19 -7.85
C GLU A 717 12.73 -20.75 -6.60
N ASP A 718 12.72 -19.45 -6.30
CA ASP A 718 13.39 -18.87 -5.13
C ASP A 718 12.78 -19.31 -3.79
N ARG A 719 11.46 -19.50 -3.71
CA ARG A 719 10.79 -19.96 -2.49
C ARG A 719 11.02 -21.44 -2.27
N ILE A 720 10.95 -22.25 -3.34
CA ILE A 720 11.32 -23.68 -3.30
C ILE A 720 12.78 -23.84 -2.84
N THR A 721 13.70 -23.06 -3.41
CA THR A 721 15.12 -23.09 -3.03
C THR A 721 15.34 -22.68 -1.57
N ARG A 722 14.67 -21.63 -1.10
CA ARG A 722 14.67 -21.23 0.32
C ARG A 722 14.14 -22.34 1.23
N ALA A 723 13.04 -23.01 0.88
CA ALA A 723 12.49 -24.13 1.64
C ALA A 723 13.49 -25.29 1.79
N ILE A 724 14.11 -25.69 0.68
CA ILE A 724 15.09 -26.78 0.65
C ILE A 724 16.31 -26.44 1.52
N GLU A 725 16.84 -25.23 1.42
CA GLU A 725 18.03 -24.82 2.17
C GLU A 725 17.74 -24.70 3.68
N THR A 726 16.58 -24.19 4.10
CA THR A 726 16.16 -24.24 5.52
C THR A 726 16.04 -25.68 6.05
N MET A 727 15.46 -26.59 5.26
CA MET A 727 15.36 -28.01 5.62
C MET A 727 16.73 -28.72 5.62
N ARG A 728 17.61 -28.38 4.69
CA ARG A 728 18.99 -28.86 4.64
C ARG A 728 19.76 -28.46 5.89
N GLN A 729 19.67 -27.19 6.29
CA GLN A 729 20.27 -26.68 7.53
C GLN A 729 19.73 -27.40 8.77
N PHE A 730 18.41 -27.68 8.82
CA PHE A 730 17.83 -28.50 9.87
C PHE A 730 18.38 -29.94 9.89
N TYR A 731 18.56 -30.56 8.72
CA TYR A 731 19.12 -31.90 8.60
C TYR A 731 20.63 -31.97 8.90
N THR A 732 21.41 -30.92 8.65
CA THR A 732 22.84 -30.85 9.00
C THR A 732 23.07 -30.51 10.47
N ASP A 733 22.33 -29.55 11.03
CA ASP A 733 22.43 -29.16 12.45
C ASP A 733 21.84 -30.26 13.36
N ASN A 734 20.85 -30.98 12.85
CA ASN A 734 20.07 -32.07 13.48
C ASN A 734 19.90 -31.94 15.01
N PRO A 735 19.14 -30.94 15.49
CA PRO A 735 19.01 -30.62 16.92
C PRO A 735 18.40 -31.74 17.80
N LEU A 736 17.96 -32.86 17.21
CA LEU A 736 17.30 -33.97 17.89
C LEU A 736 18.11 -35.29 17.88
N ARG A 737 19.21 -35.40 17.12
CA ARG A 737 20.09 -36.59 17.11
C ARG A 737 21.45 -36.29 17.74
N LYS A 738 22.08 -37.32 18.33
CA LYS A 738 23.53 -37.32 18.53
C LYS A 738 24.22 -37.55 17.18
N GLN A 739 25.29 -36.81 16.93
CA GLN A 739 26.00 -36.78 15.64
C GLN A 739 26.55 -38.16 15.23
N ASN A 740 26.32 -38.54 13.98
CA ASN A 740 27.11 -39.52 13.24
C ASN A 740 27.64 -38.81 11.97
N PRO A 741 28.89 -38.33 11.95
CA PRO A 741 29.42 -37.51 10.86
C PRO A 741 29.90 -38.39 9.68
N SER A 742 28.98 -39.04 8.97
CA SER A 742 29.33 -39.84 7.78
C SER A 742 28.18 -39.98 6.76
N LEU A 743 27.93 -38.90 5.99
CA LEU A 743 27.41 -38.88 4.61
C LEU A 743 27.41 -37.42 4.11
N PRO A 744 27.99 -37.09 2.95
CA PRO A 744 27.83 -35.76 2.35
C PRO A 744 26.40 -35.58 1.80
N SER A 745 25.85 -34.37 1.87
CA SER A 745 24.55 -34.05 1.27
C SER A 745 24.62 -34.15 -0.27
N PRO A 746 23.56 -34.62 -0.96
CA PRO A 746 23.44 -34.47 -2.41
C PRO A 746 23.50 -33.00 -2.86
N ALA A 747 23.86 -32.77 -4.13
CA ALA A 747 23.60 -31.51 -4.80
C ALA A 747 22.11 -31.45 -5.20
N PHE A 748 21.44 -30.33 -4.93
CA PHE A 748 20.01 -30.13 -5.17
C PHE A 748 19.77 -29.24 -6.39
N ASP A 749 20.25 -29.66 -7.56
CA ASP A 749 19.97 -28.95 -8.82
C ASP A 749 18.54 -29.25 -9.27
N LEU A 750 17.72 -28.22 -9.51
CA LEU A 750 16.32 -28.39 -9.93
C LEU A 750 16.16 -29.19 -11.23
N GLU A 751 17.12 -29.02 -12.16
CA GLU A 751 17.26 -29.79 -13.40
C GLU A 751 17.41 -31.31 -13.20
N SER A 752 17.79 -31.80 -12.02
CA SER A 752 17.89 -33.25 -11.77
C SER A 752 16.52 -33.94 -11.69
N SER A 753 15.48 -33.19 -11.30
CA SER A 753 14.12 -33.69 -11.05
C SER A 753 13.26 -33.90 -12.31
N ARG A 754 13.71 -33.43 -13.48
CA ARG A 754 12.90 -33.39 -14.71
C ARG A 754 13.13 -34.61 -15.59
N ARG A 755 12.07 -35.09 -16.24
CA ARG A 755 12.18 -36.00 -17.39
C ARG A 755 11.91 -35.21 -18.66
N LYS A 756 12.97 -34.93 -19.43
CA LYS A 756 12.84 -34.28 -20.74
C LYS A 756 12.15 -35.27 -21.68
N GLY A 757 11.02 -34.88 -22.28
CA GLY A 757 10.30 -35.73 -23.22
C GLY A 757 11.18 -36.06 -24.44
N GLU A 758 11.38 -37.36 -24.71
CA GLU A 758 12.18 -37.80 -25.86
C GLU A 758 11.46 -37.47 -27.16
N ALA A 759 12.06 -36.59 -27.96
CA ALA A 759 11.64 -36.41 -29.35
C ALA A 759 11.99 -37.69 -30.14
N TYR A 760 11.02 -38.21 -30.90
CA TYR A 760 11.22 -39.39 -31.74
C TYR A 760 12.38 -39.17 -32.73
N ALA A 761 13.47 -39.92 -32.52
CA ALA A 761 14.58 -40.02 -33.44
C ALA A 761 14.93 -41.51 -33.59
N ASP A 762 14.61 -42.09 -34.75
CA ASP A 762 14.97 -43.48 -35.06
C ASP A 762 16.48 -43.67 -35.00
N ASN A 763 16.92 -44.68 -34.25
CA ASN A 763 18.12 -45.43 -34.63
C ASN A 763 18.08 -46.87 -34.10
N MET A 764 18.11 -47.81 -35.04
CA MET A 764 18.15 -49.24 -34.79
C MET A 764 19.55 -49.67 -34.33
N SER A 765 19.64 -50.29 -33.14
CA SER A 765 20.61 -51.36 -32.91
C SER A 765 20.16 -52.28 -31.78
N SER A 766 20.24 -53.59 -32.00
CA SER A 766 19.70 -54.62 -31.12
C SER A 766 20.79 -55.42 -30.40
N THR A 767 20.64 -55.64 -29.09
CA THR A 767 21.07 -56.88 -28.42
C THR A 767 20.26 -57.13 -27.16
N ALA A 768 19.93 -58.40 -26.90
CA ALA A 768 19.35 -58.90 -25.64
C ALA A 768 20.48 -59.13 -24.59
N ALA A 769 20.24 -59.49 -23.32
CA ALA A 769 19.06 -60.12 -22.72
C ALA A 769 18.88 -59.81 -21.21
N THR A 770 17.91 -60.48 -20.58
CA THR A 770 17.41 -60.30 -19.20
C THR A 770 18.38 -60.75 -18.08
N PRO A 771 18.24 -60.20 -16.86
CA PRO A 771 19.02 -60.59 -15.67
C PRO A 771 18.52 -61.90 -15.03
N MET A 772 19.37 -62.51 -14.18
CA MET A 772 19.02 -63.61 -13.27
C MET A 772 19.51 -63.32 -11.83
N GLU A 773 18.89 -63.99 -10.86
CA GLU A 773 19.24 -63.98 -9.43
C GLU A 773 20.49 -64.84 -9.13
N ILE A 774 21.07 -64.71 -7.91
CA ILE A 774 21.26 -65.79 -6.90
C ILE A 774 22.25 -65.35 -5.77
N ASP A 775 21.90 -65.72 -4.53
CA ASP A 775 22.68 -65.80 -3.26
C ASP A 775 23.63 -64.65 -2.81
N ARG A 776 23.62 -64.18 -1.55
CA ARG A 776 23.81 -64.83 -0.23
C ARG A 776 25.20 -65.47 -0.02
N THR A 777 26.05 -64.84 0.80
CA THR A 777 26.34 -65.32 2.19
C THR A 777 27.34 -64.44 2.95
N SER A 778 27.34 -64.62 4.27
CA SER A 778 28.09 -63.93 5.31
C SER A 778 29.61 -64.22 5.34
N LYS A 779 30.42 -63.25 5.82
CA LYS A 779 31.15 -63.31 7.11
C LYS A 779 32.13 -62.13 7.32
N SER A 780 32.55 -61.98 8.58
CA SER A 780 33.52 -61.01 9.12
C SER A 780 34.49 -61.77 10.07
N PRO A 781 35.51 -61.15 10.71
CA PRO A 781 36.46 -60.10 10.28
C PRO A 781 37.95 -60.46 10.61
N LEU A 782 38.87 -59.47 10.54
CA LEU A 782 40.23 -59.43 11.14
C LEU A 782 41.31 -60.30 10.44
N PRO A 783 42.62 -59.91 10.45
CA PRO A 783 43.49 -59.83 11.65
C PRO A 783 44.27 -58.49 11.84
N ARG A 784 45.15 -58.45 12.85
CA ARG A 784 45.89 -57.27 13.35
C ARG A 784 47.31 -57.66 13.86
N ALA A 785 48.37 -56.97 13.41
CA ALA A 785 49.78 -57.13 13.86
C ALA A 785 50.69 -56.03 13.25
N ASN A 786 51.93 -55.75 13.69
CA ASN A 786 52.48 -55.52 15.06
C ASN A 786 53.93 -54.95 14.97
N GLY A 787 54.43 -54.25 16.00
CA GLY A 787 55.82 -53.71 16.10
C GLY A 787 55.94 -52.21 15.77
N ALA A 788 56.71 -51.32 16.44
CA ALA A 788 58.05 -51.37 17.06
C ALA A 788 59.22 -51.11 16.07
N SER A 789 60.28 -50.31 16.35
CA SER A 789 60.58 -49.40 17.47
C SER A 789 61.88 -48.57 17.23
N HIS A 790 62.10 -47.50 18.02
CA HIS A 790 63.41 -46.89 18.39
C HIS A 790 64.15 -45.89 17.46
N GLU A 791 64.87 -44.95 18.12
CA GLU A 791 66.07 -44.17 17.68
C GLU A 791 65.92 -43.05 16.61
N ARG A 792 66.75 -41.98 16.59
CA ARG A 792 67.49 -41.19 17.63
C ARG A 792 68.01 -39.86 17.02
N ASP A 793 68.37 -38.86 17.85
CA ASP A 793 69.33 -37.73 17.58
C ASP A 793 69.01 -36.70 16.46
N SER A 794 69.51 -35.44 16.41
CA SER A 794 70.10 -34.51 17.40
C SER A 794 70.13 -33.03 16.87
N GLU A 795 70.59 -32.08 17.71
CA GLU A 795 71.22 -30.75 17.37
C GLU A 795 70.35 -29.60 16.79
N HIS A 796 70.17 -28.47 17.51
CA HIS A 796 70.95 -27.18 17.51
C HIS A 796 70.41 -26.14 16.49
N HIS A 797 70.41 -24.80 16.68
CA HIS A 797 70.98 -23.79 17.61
C HIS A 797 70.05 -22.51 17.53
N ALA A 798 70.22 -21.30 18.09
CA ALA A 798 70.84 -20.64 19.28
C ALA A 798 70.60 -19.09 19.12
N SER A 799 70.69 -18.15 20.07
CA SER A 799 70.52 -18.07 21.56
C SER A 799 70.58 -16.57 22.00
N GLN A 800 70.29 -16.22 23.28
CA GLN A 800 70.54 -14.89 23.94
C GLN A 800 69.66 -13.70 23.47
N SER A 801 69.46 -12.55 24.17
CA SER A 801 69.56 -12.08 25.59
C SER A 801 68.90 -10.67 25.67
N SER A 802 68.63 -9.95 26.79
CA SER A 802 68.26 -10.24 28.20
C SER A 802 67.84 -8.92 28.93
N ASN A 803 67.19 -9.00 30.12
CA ASN A 803 66.95 -7.90 31.10
C ASN A 803 65.96 -6.76 30.67
N ARG A 804 65.29 -5.99 31.56
CA ARG A 804 65.38 -5.84 33.04
C ARG A 804 64.02 -5.44 33.69
N ILE A 805 63.96 -5.55 35.02
CA ILE A 805 62.88 -5.26 36.01
C ILE A 805 63.38 -4.08 36.92
N PRO A 806 62.64 -3.36 37.85
CA PRO A 806 61.24 -3.43 38.37
C PRO A 806 60.44 -2.09 38.45
N MET A 807 59.17 -2.10 38.92
CA MET A 807 58.70 -1.48 40.20
C MET A 807 57.15 -1.36 40.35
N SER A 808 56.68 -1.51 41.59
CA SER A 808 55.33 -1.13 42.12
C SER A 808 55.51 0.08 43.07
N PRO A 809 54.55 0.62 43.90
CA PRO A 809 53.21 0.16 44.31
C PRO A 809 52.09 1.27 44.27
N SER A 810 50.82 1.03 44.64
CA SER A 810 50.27 1.07 46.02
C SER A 810 48.75 1.41 46.01
N LYS A 811 48.01 1.53 47.14
CA LYS A 811 47.60 0.55 48.19
C LYS A 811 46.55 1.21 49.14
N ARG A 812 45.39 0.56 49.43
CA ARG A 812 44.42 0.87 50.54
C ARG A 812 43.58 2.18 50.38
N LYS A 813 42.44 2.44 51.07
CA LYS A 813 41.68 1.74 52.15
C LYS A 813 40.16 2.13 52.17
N MET A 814 39.33 1.32 52.85
CA MET A 814 37.96 1.61 53.39
C MET A 814 38.05 2.42 54.73
N PRO A 815 36.96 2.90 55.44
CA PRO A 815 35.53 2.52 55.37
C PRO A 815 34.43 3.62 55.66
N GLU A 816 33.16 3.17 55.72
CA GLU A 816 32.03 3.54 56.63
C GLU A 816 31.34 4.94 56.74
N ASP A 817 30.00 4.84 56.86
CA ASP A 817 29.00 5.66 57.59
C ASP A 817 28.68 7.15 57.26
N GLY A 818 27.44 7.57 57.57
CA GLY A 818 27.00 8.97 57.61
C GLY A 818 25.62 9.26 56.98
N SER A 819 24.85 10.23 57.51
CA SER A 819 23.49 10.53 57.04
C SER A 819 23.12 12.03 57.01
N ARG A 820 22.05 12.33 56.25
CA ARG A 820 21.07 13.44 56.38
C ARG A 820 21.37 14.88 55.85
N LEU A 821 20.35 15.41 55.14
CA LEU A 821 19.98 16.84 54.92
C LEU A 821 20.92 17.65 53.99
N GLN A 822 20.49 18.70 53.25
CA GLN A 822 19.16 19.31 53.03
C GLN A 822 19.12 20.11 51.69
N ASP A 823 17.91 20.29 51.12
CA ASP A 823 17.46 21.37 50.18
C ASP A 823 18.24 21.60 48.85
N GLU A 824 17.76 22.32 47.82
CA GLU A 824 16.52 23.12 47.64
C GLU A 824 16.06 23.04 46.15
N ARG A 825 14.76 23.31 45.89
CA ARG A 825 14.10 23.58 44.57
C ARG A 825 13.86 22.38 43.62
N GLU A 826 12.83 22.38 42.77
CA GLU A 826 11.83 23.44 42.48
C GLU A 826 10.41 22.88 42.23
N GLU A 827 9.40 23.44 42.90
CA GLU A 827 7.97 23.21 42.59
C GLU A 827 7.34 24.47 41.97
N LYS A 828 6.70 24.31 40.80
CA LYS A 828 5.57 25.10 40.25
C LYS A 828 5.30 24.61 38.80
N ARG A 829 4.06 24.51 38.31
CA ARG A 829 2.74 24.76 38.93
C ARG A 829 1.66 23.97 38.17
N ALA A 830 0.77 23.29 38.88
CA ALA A 830 -0.50 22.78 38.34
C ALA A 830 -1.66 23.71 38.71
N ARG A 831 -2.92 23.28 38.43
CA ARG A 831 -4.21 23.88 38.84
C ARG A 831 -4.64 25.13 38.05
N MET A 832 -5.89 25.30 37.56
CA MET A 832 -7.14 24.49 37.57
C MET A 832 -7.80 24.58 36.15
N SER A 833 -9.03 24.12 35.83
CA SER A 833 -10.18 23.68 36.62
C SER A 833 -11.19 22.82 35.83
N GLU A 834 -11.89 21.91 36.52
CA GLU A 834 -13.28 21.49 36.23
C GLU A 834 -14.24 22.68 36.54
N ASP A 835 -15.51 22.82 36.14
CA ASP A 835 -16.62 21.87 35.93
C ASP A 835 -17.75 22.54 35.08
N GLU A 836 -18.92 21.87 35.01
CA GLU A 836 -20.30 22.37 34.73
C GLU A 836 -20.95 22.15 33.33
N GLU A 837 -22.29 22.12 33.35
CA GLU A 837 -23.20 21.46 32.39
C GLU A 837 -24.15 22.43 31.64
N GLY A 838 -24.89 21.92 30.64
CA GLY A 838 -26.08 22.56 30.04
C GLY A 838 -25.81 23.46 28.81
N GLU A 839 -26.70 23.60 27.82
CA GLU A 839 -28.09 23.14 27.65
C GLU A 839 -28.40 22.77 26.16
N LEU A 840 -29.61 22.24 25.91
CA LEU A 840 -30.22 22.03 24.59
C LEU A 840 -31.11 23.22 24.20
N VAL A 841 -31.05 23.68 22.95
CA VAL A 841 -32.15 24.39 22.25
C VAL A 841 -32.16 23.97 20.77
N GLU A 842 -33.36 23.91 20.17
CA GLU A 842 -33.61 23.57 18.75
C GLU A 842 -33.68 24.84 17.87
N ASP A 843 -33.21 24.76 16.62
CA ASP A 843 -33.86 25.26 15.39
C ASP A 843 -33.01 24.90 14.14
#